data_AF-A0A840U126-F1
#
_entry.id   AF-A0A840U126-F1
#
_cell.length_a   1.000
_cell.length_b   1.000
_cell.length_c   1.000
_cell.angle_alpha   90.00
_cell.angle_beta   90.00
_cell.angle_gamma   90.00
#
_symmetry.space_group_name_H-M   'P 1'
#
loop_
_entity.id
_entity.type
_entity.pdbx_description
1 polymer ?
#
loop_
_entity_poly.entity_id
_entity_poly.type
_entity_poly.pdbx_seq_one_letter_code
_entity_poly.pdbx_strand_id
1 'polypeptide(L)'
;MKMRLVAVLVGMLTVLKAEVPRADFAETETNERFSIRRSAEGYFVVTALESKQSATFSGTYRVLYRPDDPGMALRPAGIPNVQYNVLSWQASTSGELLQAVERNDQQQGDGFDDRILSARQEARTVQLTQAAQGTLLQPRRIEKKAGGWVLHFPAQPNYTLTAELSLAPGKAYPLLRYELTPKKQGYFSVVYEGAPAFAPDALTDIWQPLIWQEKRFPDRPYLTAAFQCPLPTTLVSSQGTAVGVVAHPDEFPFQPLPLLDNSRFGVMLRNAQGQAQPQLVAPVLGGKESARQPGDRFAFRHYLYVGAGSCPDAFEQIARELYDFKEYRSNAGVGTLNRTIENMISYGMSDYSWFVDSLKGCAYSTDVAGAVKNVSALNPLELALLTDRRDIYEQRAYPIMEFLLSREKFLFSLDPKQKIQHPSRAMRGPAAPISELTALYNISQRQSPGFRQLAEREFGRSRARNLEKLEVGNRWQNALALYRATGQTTYLARAVTEAEKYLAGRVNQPMTGFDEAGAEYFFWTGFTPDWISLFQLYELTGRADFLDAARRGARQYAQFAWFAPRIPAQDIVVNKGGKAPVYWYLASKGHQPMPAAEEKVPAWRVSEIGLTPESSGTASGHRGIFMTNYAPWMLRIGYLTQDTFLQDVARAAVVGRYANFPGYHINTARTTVYEKPDYPLRPFKELSVNSFHFNHIWPQLSLLVDYLVTDAYVRSAGNVDFPSEFIEGYAYLQSKFYGHLPGTFYGEKNVWLWLPDGLLTTFSEELNYLSAYGNNSLYLAFSNQASEAVTSEITLNTTKVPLHPAKTYVLELWENNQKRESQRLRGHQFSVQVPAKGLTACVIREVPVAPTFQRDFVQAQGRTWQTGYLEDETTGTHSMVLSFGKAPATVYTYCVADEQTVRKVLLTYLAPDGKSVTLTDTSYPYEFTIPQVAPTQPFSFSITVEAPDGQLRTSKPLLLKP
;
A
#
# COMPACT_ATOMS: atom_id res chain seq x y z
N MET A 1 53.76 21.30 -15.74
CA MET A 1 53.74 20.01 -15.00
C MET A 1 54.54 20.23 -13.70
N LYS A 2 53.97 19.94 -12.52
CA LYS A 2 54.54 20.05 -11.14
C LYS A 2 54.50 21.34 -10.29
N MET A 3 53.97 22.49 -10.71
CA MET A 3 53.76 23.64 -9.78
C MET A 3 52.37 24.29 -9.75
N ARG A 4 51.39 23.77 -10.51
CA ARG A 4 49.96 24.14 -10.36
C ARG A 4 49.10 23.09 -9.66
N LEU A 5 49.72 22.01 -9.16
CA LEU A 5 49.02 20.90 -8.51
C LEU A 5 48.93 21.01 -6.97
N VAL A 6 49.65 21.96 -6.35
CA VAL A 6 49.67 22.11 -4.88
C VAL A 6 48.63 23.12 -4.38
N ALA A 7 48.18 24.06 -5.23
CA ALA A 7 47.14 25.04 -4.86
C ALA A 7 45.71 24.50 -5.03
N VAL A 8 45.50 23.42 -5.80
CA VAL A 8 44.19 22.79 -5.99
C VAL A 8 43.95 21.64 -5.00
N LEU A 9 45.01 21.03 -4.45
CA LEU A 9 44.88 19.98 -3.41
C LEU A 9 44.63 20.53 -2.00
N VAL A 10 44.88 21.81 -1.73
CA VAL A 10 44.63 22.43 -0.41
C VAL A 10 43.26 23.14 -0.36
N GLY A 11 42.59 23.30 -1.51
CA GLY A 11 41.24 23.89 -1.61
C GLY A 11 40.07 22.90 -1.58
N MET A 12 40.34 21.59 -1.51
CA MET A 12 39.31 20.53 -1.57
C MET A 12 39.19 19.69 -0.28
N LEU A 13 39.82 20.13 0.83
CA LEU A 13 39.80 19.43 2.13
C LEU A 13 39.08 20.20 3.25
N THR A 14 38.31 21.24 2.90
CA THR A 14 37.61 22.09 3.89
C THR A 14 36.15 22.25 3.50
N VAL A 15 35.39 21.15 3.58
CA VAL A 15 33.92 21.19 3.61
C VAL A 15 33.48 20.74 5.00
N LEU A 16 33.20 21.74 5.83
CA LEU A 16 32.27 21.73 6.96
C LEU A 16 32.24 20.44 7.79
N LYS A 17 33.28 20.24 8.62
CA LYS A 17 32.93 20.10 10.04
C LYS A 17 32.24 21.40 10.40
N ALA A 18 31.04 21.38 10.98
CA ALA A 18 30.72 22.47 11.89
C ALA A 18 31.92 22.51 12.84
N GLU A 19 32.80 23.51 12.70
CA GLU A 19 33.85 23.74 13.67
C GLU A 19 33.10 23.93 14.97
N VAL A 20 33.06 22.86 15.77
CA VAL A 20 32.87 22.97 17.21
C VAL A 20 33.93 24.00 17.57
N PRO A 21 33.55 25.21 18.04
CA PRO A 21 34.54 26.11 18.60
C PRO A 21 35.39 25.28 19.56
N ARG A 22 36.71 25.49 19.65
CA ARG A 22 37.52 24.88 20.71
C ARG A 22 36.95 25.37 22.05
N ALA A 23 35.89 24.74 22.50
CA ALA A 23 35.11 25.10 23.65
C ALA A 23 35.56 24.15 24.74
N ASP A 24 36.12 24.71 25.80
CA ASP A 24 36.35 23.97 27.03
C ASP A 24 34.97 23.50 27.54
N PHE A 25 34.77 22.18 27.56
CA PHE A 25 33.53 21.58 28.04
C PHE A 25 33.55 21.55 29.57
N ALA A 26 32.61 22.23 30.20
CA ALA A 26 32.63 22.45 31.64
C ALA A 26 31.86 21.37 32.44
N GLU A 27 30.85 20.73 31.82
CA GLU A 27 29.91 19.83 32.50
C GLU A 27 29.48 18.69 31.58
N THR A 28 29.41 17.46 32.09
CA THR A 28 29.02 16.26 31.34
C THR A 28 27.94 15.47 32.07
N GLU A 29 26.97 14.93 31.33
CA GLU A 29 26.06 13.86 31.78
C GLU A 29 26.21 12.66 30.86
N THR A 30 26.12 11.45 31.41
CA THR A 30 26.30 10.22 30.64
C THR A 30 25.41 9.12 31.18
N ASN A 31 24.75 8.39 30.30
CA ASN A 31 24.08 7.13 30.61
C ASN A 31 24.67 6.00 29.75
N GLU A 32 24.02 4.84 29.67
CA GLU A 32 24.56 3.68 28.93
C GLU A 32 24.69 3.94 27.42
N ARG A 33 23.96 4.92 26.88
CA ARG A 33 23.82 5.11 25.44
C ARG A 33 24.27 6.47 24.93
N PHE A 34 24.15 7.52 25.74
CA PHE A 34 24.42 8.88 25.35
C PHE A 34 25.33 9.58 26.35
N SER A 35 26.16 10.48 25.84
CA SER A 35 26.85 11.52 26.61
C SER A 35 26.40 12.88 26.12
N ILE A 36 26.11 13.79 27.04
CA ILE A 36 25.82 15.19 26.76
C ILE A 36 26.92 16.03 27.40
N ARG A 37 27.68 16.76 26.59
CA ARG A 37 28.69 17.70 27.05
C ARG A 37 28.24 19.12 26.80
N ARG A 38 28.29 19.98 27.81
CA ARG A 38 27.91 21.39 27.71
C ARG A 38 29.14 22.27 27.45
N SER A 39 29.05 23.15 26.46
CA SER A 39 30.07 24.16 26.16
C SER A 39 29.89 25.42 27.02
N ALA A 40 30.95 26.21 27.16
CA ALA A 40 30.90 27.51 27.87
C ALA A 40 29.88 28.48 27.24
N GLU A 41 29.70 28.40 25.93
CA GLU A 41 28.75 29.21 25.13
C GLU A 41 27.31 28.70 25.21
N GLY A 42 27.04 27.62 25.94
CA GLY A 42 25.69 27.11 26.19
C GLY A 42 25.15 26.13 25.15
N TYR A 43 26.02 25.55 24.32
CA TYR A 43 25.68 24.44 23.42
C TYR A 43 25.78 23.08 24.12
N PHE A 44 25.02 22.10 23.64
CA PHE A 44 24.99 20.73 24.12
C PHE A 44 25.44 19.78 23.02
N VAL A 45 26.61 19.17 23.17
CA VAL A 45 27.09 18.12 22.27
C VAL A 45 26.54 16.79 22.75
N VAL A 46 25.55 16.28 22.04
CA VAL A 46 24.95 14.95 22.26
C VAL A 46 25.75 13.94 21.46
N THR A 47 26.27 12.92 22.12
CA THR A 47 27.06 11.84 21.51
C THR A 47 26.38 10.51 21.77
N ALA A 48 26.02 9.76 20.71
CA ALA A 48 25.65 8.36 20.81
C ALA A 48 26.92 7.53 21.04
N LEU A 49 27.03 6.89 22.20
CA LEU A 49 28.28 6.28 22.67
C LEU A 49 28.71 5.08 21.83
N GLU A 50 27.74 4.25 21.41
CA GLU A 50 28.00 3.04 20.64
C GLU A 50 28.57 3.36 19.25
N SER A 51 27.92 4.27 18.53
CA SER A 51 28.34 4.66 17.17
C SER A 51 29.38 5.78 17.14
N LYS A 52 29.61 6.45 18.28
CA LYS A 52 30.44 7.66 18.43
C LYS A 52 29.98 8.84 17.57
N GLN A 53 28.77 8.80 17.04
CA GLN A 53 28.21 9.92 16.32
C GLN A 53 27.77 11.01 17.28
N SER A 54 27.96 12.27 16.87
CA SER A 54 27.65 13.42 17.71
C SER A 54 27.04 14.56 16.93
N ALA A 55 26.15 15.31 17.58
CA ALA A 55 25.61 16.55 17.04
C ALA A 55 25.50 17.61 18.15
N THR A 56 25.59 18.87 17.74
CA THR A 56 25.53 20.03 18.63
C THR A 56 24.13 20.62 18.60
N PHE A 57 23.51 20.69 19.77
CA PHE A 57 22.20 21.31 20.00
C PHE A 57 22.33 22.57 20.86
N SER A 58 21.29 23.39 20.90
CA SER A 58 21.18 24.54 21.80
C SER A 58 19.78 24.62 22.41
N GLY A 59 19.63 25.42 23.46
CA GLY A 59 18.32 25.75 24.03
C GLY A 59 17.58 26.86 23.29
N THR A 60 17.65 26.92 21.96
CA THR A 60 17.05 28.03 21.21
C THR A 60 15.57 27.77 20.92
N TYR A 61 14.72 28.75 21.26
CA TYR A 61 13.29 28.71 20.96
C TYR A 61 12.83 29.99 20.29
N ARG A 62 11.85 29.87 19.41
CA ARG A 62 11.06 31.01 18.97
C ARG A 62 9.66 30.89 19.54
N VAL A 63 9.22 31.90 20.29
CA VAL A 63 7.85 31.96 20.80
C VAL A 63 7.06 32.97 19.97
N LEU A 64 5.95 32.50 19.42
CA LEU A 64 5.00 33.27 18.64
C LEU A 64 3.85 33.72 19.54
N TYR A 65 3.38 34.95 19.33
CA TYR A 65 2.21 35.50 20.00
C TYR A 65 1.33 36.27 19.03
N ARG A 66 0.01 36.09 19.14
CA ARG A 66 -1.00 36.88 18.44
C ARG A 66 -2.24 37.06 19.34
N PRO A 67 -2.87 38.25 19.38
CA PRO A 67 -4.05 38.47 20.22
C PRO A 67 -5.33 37.80 19.68
N ASP A 68 -5.46 37.67 18.36
CA ASP A 68 -6.60 37.12 17.64
C ASP A 68 -6.33 35.70 17.09
N ASP A 69 -7.40 34.98 16.76
CA ASP A 69 -7.32 33.64 16.18
C ASP A 69 -6.63 33.72 14.79
N PRO A 70 -5.51 33.02 14.59
CA PRO A 70 -4.78 33.02 13.31
C PRO A 70 -5.52 32.27 12.18
N GLY A 71 -6.68 31.66 12.46
CA GLY A 71 -7.54 31.01 11.46
C GLY A 71 -6.87 29.81 10.81
N MET A 72 -6.31 28.90 11.62
CA MET A 72 -5.59 27.70 11.17
C MET A 72 -6.47 26.82 10.26
N ALA A 73 -5.96 26.42 9.08
CA ALA A 73 -6.67 25.51 8.19
C ALA A 73 -5.75 24.84 7.15
N LEU A 74 -6.15 23.68 6.64
CA LEU A 74 -5.51 23.01 5.51
C LEU A 74 -5.88 23.66 4.19
N ARG A 75 -4.91 23.78 3.27
CA ARG A 75 -5.11 24.27 1.89
C ARG A 75 -4.22 23.49 0.92
N PRO A 76 -4.59 23.41 -0.37
CA PRO A 76 -3.71 22.88 -1.41
C PRO A 76 -2.37 23.63 -1.42
N ALA A 77 -1.26 22.88 -1.50
CA ALA A 77 0.08 23.45 -1.38
C ALA A 77 0.57 24.21 -2.62
N GLY A 78 0.01 23.91 -3.79
CA GLY A 78 0.46 24.46 -5.08
C GLY A 78 1.83 23.93 -5.53
N ILE A 79 2.23 22.75 -5.05
CA ILE A 79 3.49 22.10 -5.44
C ILE A 79 3.32 21.54 -6.86
N PRO A 80 4.21 21.87 -7.81
CA PRO A 80 4.15 21.32 -9.16
C PRO A 80 4.10 19.79 -9.17
N ASN A 81 3.24 19.21 -10.01
CA ASN A 81 3.04 17.76 -10.20
C ASN A 81 2.53 16.96 -8.99
N VAL A 82 2.32 17.58 -7.82
CA VAL A 82 1.91 16.87 -6.60
C VAL A 82 0.60 17.42 -6.05
N GLN A 83 -0.35 16.52 -5.80
CA GLN A 83 -1.52 16.87 -4.99
C GLN A 83 -1.18 16.68 -3.51
N TYR A 84 -1.11 17.77 -2.76
CA TYR A 84 -0.81 17.72 -1.33
C TYR A 84 -1.42 18.93 -0.61
N ASN A 85 -1.92 18.71 0.60
CA ASN A 85 -2.53 19.75 1.43
C ASN A 85 -1.62 20.08 2.61
N VAL A 86 -1.42 21.37 2.86
CA VAL A 86 -0.53 21.91 3.91
C VAL A 86 -1.31 22.77 4.88
N LEU A 87 -0.82 22.86 6.12
CA LEU A 87 -1.37 23.75 7.12
C LEU A 87 -1.01 25.21 6.80
N SER A 88 -1.97 26.11 6.99
CA SER A 88 -1.83 27.54 6.71
C SER A 88 -2.58 28.39 7.73
N TRP A 89 -2.29 29.69 7.76
CA TRP A 89 -2.90 30.70 8.66
C TRP A 89 -3.17 31.99 7.92
N GLN A 90 -4.03 32.85 8.47
CA GLN A 90 -4.17 34.24 8.00
C GLN A 90 -2.88 35.01 8.29
N ALA A 91 -2.32 35.67 7.28
CA ALA A 91 -1.11 36.47 7.46
C ALA A 91 -1.40 37.69 8.37
N SER A 92 -0.48 37.97 9.29
CA SER A 92 -0.48 39.17 10.15
C SER A 92 0.44 40.28 9.63
N THR A 93 1.33 39.94 8.71
CA THR A 93 2.29 40.85 8.06
C THR A 93 2.25 40.66 6.56
N SER A 94 2.72 41.66 5.79
CA SER A 94 2.99 41.47 4.37
C SER A 94 4.10 40.41 4.17
N GLY A 95 3.96 39.59 3.13
CA GLY A 95 4.89 38.49 2.89
C GLY A 95 4.45 37.60 1.73
N GLU A 96 5.18 36.50 1.55
CA GLU A 96 4.85 35.49 0.55
C GLU A 96 3.61 34.70 0.97
N LEU A 97 2.52 34.91 0.23
CA LEU A 97 1.24 34.24 0.45
C LEU A 97 1.15 32.93 -0.31
N LEU A 98 0.32 32.02 0.18
CA LEU A 98 -0.04 30.79 -0.50
C LEU A 98 -0.76 31.14 -1.81
N GLN A 99 -0.38 30.47 -2.90
CA GLN A 99 -0.96 30.68 -4.22
C GLN A 99 -2.24 29.88 -4.40
N ALA A 100 -3.24 30.51 -5.02
CA ALA A 100 -4.49 29.87 -5.38
C ALA A 100 -4.21 28.66 -6.29
N VAL A 101 -4.82 27.52 -5.95
CA VAL A 101 -4.75 26.30 -6.75
C VAL A 101 -6.13 26.04 -7.30
N GLU A 102 -6.24 25.92 -8.62
CA GLU A 102 -7.49 25.52 -9.26
C GLU A 102 -7.75 24.04 -8.99
N ARG A 103 -8.99 23.73 -8.60
CA ARG A 103 -9.42 22.36 -8.38
C ARG A 103 -9.50 21.63 -9.72
N ASN A 104 -8.94 20.43 -9.77
CA ASN A 104 -9.08 19.54 -10.91
C ASN A 104 -10.36 18.68 -10.77
N ASP A 105 -11.06 18.43 -11.88
CA ASP A 105 -12.24 17.54 -11.96
C ASP A 105 -11.99 16.12 -11.42
N GLN A 106 -10.73 15.68 -11.37
CA GLN A 106 -10.31 14.39 -10.81
C GLN A 106 -10.31 14.37 -9.27
N GLN A 107 -10.42 15.53 -8.60
CA GLN A 107 -10.42 15.64 -7.14
C GLN A 107 -11.85 15.62 -6.59
N GLN A 108 -12.56 14.52 -6.84
CA GLN A 108 -13.93 14.29 -6.39
C GLN A 108 -14.08 12.87 -5.84
N GLY A 109 -14.99 12.69 -4.89
CA GLY A 109 -15.27 11.39 -4.30
C GLY A 109 -14.63 11.18 -2.93
N ASP A 110 -14.47 9.93 -2.55
CA ASP A 110 -13.94 9.55 -1.24
C ASP A 110 -12.52 10.14 -0.98
N GLY A 111 -12.29 10.62 0.23
CA GLY A 111 -10.99 11.15 0.67
C GLY A 111 -10.68 12.59 0.25
N PHE A 112 -11.47 13.19 -0.65
CA PHE A 112 -11.33 14.59 -1.06
C PHE A 112 -12.29 15.49 -0.28
N ASP A 113 -11.76 16.45 0.48
CA ASP A 113 -12.54 17.34 1.34
C ASP A 113 -12.76 18.72 0.70
N ASP A 114 -14.01 19.03 0.34
CA ASP A 114 -14.40 20.30 -0.28
C ASP A 114 -14.10 21.51 0.62
N ARG A 115 -14.05 21.33 1.95
CA ARG A 115 -13.66 22.39 2.91
C ARG A 115 -12.19 22.78 2.78
N ILE A 116 -11.38 21.95 2.13
CA ILE A 116 -9.99 22.20 1.80
C ILE A 116 -9.88 22.67 0.35
N LEU A 117 -10.45 21.90 -0.58
CA LEU A 117 -10.23 22.05 -2.02
C LEU A 117 -11.03 23.20 -2.65
N SER A 118 -12.15 23.58 -2.07
CA SER A 118 -13.02 24.66 -2.57
C SER A 118 -13.01 25.90 -1.67
N ALA A 119 -12.21 25.89 -0.61
CA ALA A 119 -12.06 27.04 0.26
C ALA A 119 -11.23 28.15 -0.40
N ARG A 120 -11.73 29.39 -0.31
CA ARG A 120 -10.99 30.57 -0.77
C ARG A 120 -9.66 30.69 -0.03
N GLN A 121 -8.63 31.10 -0.77
CA GLN A 121 -7.34 31.45 -0.19
C GLN A 121 -7.32 32.94 0.18
N GLU A 122 -7.70 33.24 1.43
CA GLU A 122 -7.82 34.59 1.96
C GLU A 122 -6.49 35.07 2.57
N ALA A 123 -5.56 35.56 1.74
CA ALA A 123 -4.26 36.09 2.18
C ALA A 123 -3.54 35.20 3.23
N ARG A 124 -3.47 33.90 2.93
CA ARG A 124 -2.96 32.89 3.85
C ARG A 124 -1.47 32.67 3.66
N THR A 125 -0.77 32.30 4.73
CA THR A 125 0.66 31.95 4.72
C THR A 125 0.87 30.58 5.35
N VAL A 126 1.93 29.89 4.93
CA VAL A 126 2.45 28.68 5.59
C VAL A 126 3.60 29.00 6.55
N GLN A 127 4.07 30.25 6.56
CA GLN A 127 5.17 30.69 7.40
C GLN A 127 4.63 31.18 8.75
N LEU A 128 4.95 30.44 9.81
CA LEU A 128 4.50 30.78 11.16
C LEU A 128 4.91 32.19 11.62
N THR A 129 6.07 32.68 11.19
CA THR A 129 6.56 34.04 11.50
C THR A 129 5.82 35.15 10.77
N GLN A 130 5.10 34.85 9.69
CA GLN A 130 4.19 35.78 9.03
C GLN A 130 2.77 35.69 9.64
N ALA A 131 2.41 34.55 10.21
CA ALA A 131 1.13 34.34 10.87
C ALA A 131 1.04 35.02 12.25
N ALA A 132 2.16 35.17 12.96
CA ALA A 132 2.23 35.83 14.26
C ALA A 132 3.63 36.40 14.56
N GLN A 133 3.69 37.41 15.43
CA GLN A 133 4.96 38.00 15.87
C GLN A 133 5.78 36.98 16.66
N GLY A 134 7.01 36.73 16.22
CA GLY A 134 7.93 35.79 16.84
C GLY A 134 9.11 36.46 17.55
N THR A 135 9.43 36.00 18.76
CA THR A 135 10.65 36.39 19.49
C THR A 135 11.59 35.19 19.58
N LEU A 136 12.82 35.33 19.09
CA LEU A 136 13.87 34.32 19.25
C LEU A 136 14.50 34.45 20.65
N LEU A 137 14.64 33.34 21.35
CA LEU A 137 15.12 33.26 22.72
C LEU A 137 16.30 32.31 22.80
N GLN A 138 17.33 32.78 23.49
CA GLN A 138 18.47 31.98 23.93
C GLN A 138 18.51 31.99 25.47
N PRO A 139 19.01 30.92 26.10
CA PRO A 139 19.11 30.86 27.55
C PRO A 139 20.08 31.93 28.05
N ARG A 140 19.64 32.77 28.98
CA ARG A 140 20.52 33.76 29.65
C ARG A 140 21.38 33.08 30.72
N ARG A 141 20.87 32.01 31.31
CA ARG A 141 21.55 31.21 32.34
C ARG A 141 21.16 29.76 32.17
N ILE A 142 22.15 28.88 32.21
CA ILE A 142 21.95 27.43 32.24
C ILE A 142 22.51 26.93 33.57
N GLU A 143 21.65 26.32 34.38
CA GLU A 143 21.96 25.84 35.71
C GLU A 143 22.05 24.32 35.69
N LYS A 144 23.18 23.78 36.18
CA LYS A 144 23.36 22.34 36.36
C LYS A 144 22.43 21.82 37.46
N LYS A 145 21.70 20.75 37.18
CA LYS A 145 20.92 19.97 38.16
C LYS A 145 21.31 18.50 38.09
N ALA A 146 20.90 17.72 39.09
CA ALA A 146 21.09 16.27 39.07
C ALA A 146 20.42 15.69 37.81
N GLY A 147 21.19 14.99 36.96
CA GLY A 147 20.68 14.34 35.74
C GLY A 147 20.41 15.28 34.55
N GLY A 148 20.82 16.55 34.61
CA GLY A 148 20.53 17.49 33.52
C GLY A 148 20.88 18.96 33.75
N TRP A 149 20.15 19.82 33.05
CA TRP A 149 20.31 21.27 33.08
C TRP A 149 18.96 21.98 32.99
N VAL A 150 18.80 23.06 33.76
CA VAL A 150 17.66 23.98 33.65
C VAL A 150 18.10 25.24 32.91
N LEU A 151 17.37 25.59 31.88
CA LEU A 151 17.60 26.71 30.98
C LEU A 151 16.63 27.84 31.34
N HIS A 152 17.19 28.97 31.75
CA HIS A 152 16.47 30.18 32.14
C HIS A 152 16.54 31.21 31.03
N PHE A 153 15.37 31.66 30.56
CA PHE A 153 15.25 32.62 29.47
C PHE A 153 14.95 34.04 29.98
N PRO A 154 15.29 35.09 29.20
CA PRO A 154 14.84 36.43 29.51
C PRO A 154 13.31 36.50 29.61
N ALA A 155 12.81 37.15 30.67
CA ALA A 155 11.38 37.37 30.82
C ALA A 155 10.86 38.27 29.69
N GLN A 156 9.73 37.89 29.09
CA GLN A 156 9.11 38.66 28.00
C GLN A 156 7.87 39.40 28.52
N PRO A 157 7.42 40.47 27.84
CA PRO A 157 6.21 41.19 28.24
C PRO A 157 4.96 40.31 28.23
N ASN A 158 4.87 39.37 27.28
CA ASN A 158 3.67 38.56 27.05
C ASN A 158 3.73 37.18 27.70
N TYR A 159 4.90 36.71 28.16
CA TYR A 159 5.07 35.35 28.70
C TYR A 159 6.40 35.19 29.46
N THR A 160 6.58 34.01 30.07
CA THR A 160 7.88 33.47 30.51
C THR A 160 8.06 32.08 29.92
N LEU A 161 9.31 31.70 29.69
CA LEU A 161 9.70 30.37 29.19
C LEU A 161 10.80 29.82 30.10
N THR A 162 10.70 28.54 30.43
CA THR A 162 11.76 27.75 31.07
C THR A 162 11.90 26.43 30.33
N ALA A 163 13.10 25.87 30.29
CA ALA A 163 13.31 24.54 29.72
C ALA A 163 14.26 23.71 30.57
N GLU A 164 14.19 22.40 30.43
CA GLU A 164 15.02 21.43 31.10
C GLU A 164 15.50 20.41 30.07
N LEU A 165 16.82 20.20 30.01
CA LEU A 165 17.43 19.10 29.28
C LEU A 165 17.88 18.05 30.30
N SER A 166 17.30 16.86 30.24
CA SER A 166 17.63 15.75 31.13
C SER A 166 18.12 14.52 30.37
N LEU A 167 18.97 13.75 31.04
CA LEU A 167 19.43 12.46 30.58
C LEU A 167 19.24 11.45 31.71
N ALA A 168 18.15 10.70 31.65
CA ALA A 168 17.86 9.68 32.66
C ALA A 168 18.88 8.51 32.57
N PRO A 169 19.14 7.80 33.67
CA PRO A 169 19.97 6.59 33.66
C PRO A 169 19.48 5.51 32.68
N GLY A 170 20.30 4.49 32.45
CA GLY A 170 20.00 3.40 31.53
C GLY A 170 20.12 3.81 30.06
N LYS A 171 19.16 3.42 29.22
CA LYS A 171 19.16 3.63 27.76
C LYS A 171 18.30 4.80 27.27
N ALA A 172 17.91 5.70 28.16
CA ALA A 172 17.03 6.82 27.84
C ALA A 172 17.68 7.79 26.83
N TYR A 173 16.87 8.33 25.93
CA TYR A 173 17.29 9.41 25.03
C TYR A 173 17.36 10.76 25.77
N PRO A 174 18.20 11.71 25.31
CA PRO A 174 18.18 13.09 25.79
C PRO A 174 16.78 13.69 25.65
N LEU A 175 16.17 14.06 26.78
CA LEU A 175 14.82 14.56 26.85
C LEU A 175 14.86 16.06 27.12
N LEU A 176 14.15 16.81 26.29
CA LEU A 176 13.90 18.21 26.51
C LEU A 176 12.45 18.42 26.92
N ARG A 177 12.23 19.15 28.00
CA ARG A 177 10.93 19.67 28.43
C ARG A 177 10.97 21.19 28.50
N TYR A 178 9.95 21.88 28.01
CA TYR A 178 9.78 23.31 28.29
C TYR A 178 8.42 23.63 28.87
N GLU A 179 8.33 24.76 29.56
CA GLU A 179 7.11 25.32 30.11
C GLU A 179 6.99 26.80 29.72
N LEU A 180 5.91 27.14 29.03
CA LEU A 180 5.50 28.51 28.73
C LEU A 180 4.42 28.93 29.73
N THR A 181 4.61 30.07 30.39
CA THR A 181 3.57 30.71 31.21
C THR A 181 3.20 32.06 30.60
N PRO A 182 1.98 32.20 30.03
CA PRO A 182 1.48 33.45 29.48
C PRO A 182 1.30 34.53 30.55
N LYS A 183 1.51 35.79 30.17
CA LYS A 183 1.19 37.00 30.95
C LYS A 183 0.07 37.82 30.31
N LYS A 184 -0.27 37.53 29.05
CA LYS A 184 -1.38 38.13 28.31
C LYS A 184 -2.25 37.04 27.71
N GLN A 185 -3.53 37.36 27.55
CA GLN A 185 -4.45 36.55 26.78
C GLN A 185 -4.05 36.58 25.30
N GLY A 186 -4.13 35.44 24.62
CA GLY A 186 -3.94 35.34 23.18
C GLY A 186 -3.57 33.93 22.73
N TYR A 187 -3.12 33.81 21.50
CA TYR A 187 -2.63 32.58 20.89
C TYR A 187 -1.11 32.53 20.94
N PHE A 188 -0.59 31.46 21.52
CA PHE A 188 0.85 31.22 21.64
C PHE A 188 1.26 29.98 20.84
N SER A 189 2.52 29.94 20.42
CA SER A 189 3.16 28.75 19.85
C SER A 189 4.66 28.81 20.13
N VAL A 190 5.29 27.67 20.42
CA VAL A 190 6.73 27.57 20.67
C VAL A 190 7.36 26.68 19.61
N VAL A 191 8.30 27.24 18.85
CA VAL A 191 9.13 26.52 17.88
C VAL A 191 10.48 26.25 18.53
N TYR A 192 10.87 24.98 18.64
CA TYR A 192 12.24 24.63 18.98
C TYR A 192 13.14 24.82 17.76
N GLU A 193 14.14 25.69 17.86
CA GLU A 193 15.12 26.01 16.81
C GLU A 193 16.55 25.66 17.28
N GLY A 194 16.68 24.70 18.18
CA GLY A 194 17.94 24.32 18.82
C GLY A 194 18.69 23.16 18.15
N ALA A 195 18.13 22.52 17.13
CA ALA A 195 18.85 21.52 16.34
C ALA A 195 19.90 22.18 15.43
N PRO A 196 20.96 21.46 15.02
CA PRO A 196 21.91 21.99 14.05
C PRO A 196 21.24 22.24 12.70
N ALA A 197 21.65 23.33 12.04
CA ALA A 197 21.17 23.70 10.71
C ALA A 197 22.21 23.32 9.64
N PHE A 198 21.74 22.80 8.52
CA PHE A 198 22.57 22.33 7.42
C PHE A 198 22.15 23.00 6.11
N ALA A 199 23.12 23.23 5.22
CA ALA A 199 22.81 23.53 3.83
C ALA A 199 22.16 22.27 3.21
N PRO A 200 20.97 22.37 2.57
CA PRO A 200 20.27 21.19 2.02
C PRO A 200 21.13 20.36 1.06
N ASP A 201 21.96 21.02 0.24
CA ASP A 201 22.83 20.34 -0.73
C ASP A 201 23.89 19.44 -0.08
N ALA A 202 24.32 19.76 1.15
CA ALA A 202 25.32 19.00 1.90
C ALA A 202 24.74 17.76 2.60
N LEU A 203 23.41 17.58 2.57
CA LEU A 203 22.75 16.42 3.16
C LEU A 203 22.74 15.23 2.19
N THR A 204 22.85 14.04 2.77
CA THR A 204 22.72 12.76 2.06
C THR A 204 21.24 12.45 1.82
N ASP A 205 20.43 12.59 2.86
CA ASP A 205 18.97 12.52 2.80
C ASP A 205 18.32 13.34 3.91
N ILE A 206 17.01 13.52 3.78
CA ILE A 206 16.13 14.19 4.71
C ILE A 206 14.89 13.37 4.99
N TRP A 207 14.25 13.66 6.12
CA TRP A 207 12.90 13.21 6.42
C TRP A 207 12.10 14.31 7.10
N GLN A 208 10.96 14.63 6.50
CA GLN A 208 9.78 15.16 7.17
C GLN A 208 8.61 14.26 6.75
N PRO A 209 7.61 14.01 7.60
CA PRO A 209 6.51 13.10 7.27
C PRO A 209 5.90 13.24 5.88
N LEU A 210 5.59 12.09 5.28
CA LEU A 210 4.95 11.91 3.96
C LEU A 210 5.90 12.26 2.80
N ILE A 211 5.59 13.27 2.00
CA ILE A 211 6.23 13.48 0.68
C ILE A 211 7.67 14.00 0.74
N TRP A 212 8.17 14.33 1.94
CA TRP A 212 9.47 14.96 2.17
C TRP A 212 10.53 13.93 2.57
N GLN A 213 10.97 13.16 1.59
CA GLN A 213 11.99 12.12 1.76
C GLN A 213 13.02 12.19 0.64
N GLU A 214 14.09 11.40 0.77
CA GLU A 214 15.26 11.46 -0.12
C GLU A 214 15.91 12.85 -0.02
N LYS A 215 15.97 13.62 -1.10
CA LYS A 215 16.43 15.02 -1.10
C LYS A 215 15.34 15.99 -1.54
N ARG A 216 14.07 15.58 -1.53
CA ARG A 216 12.91 16.44 -1.84
C ARG A 216 12.67 17.42 -0.70
N PHE A 217 13.52 18.43 -0.63
CA PHE A 217 13.49 19.42 0.44
C PHE A 217 12.30 20.38 0.26
N PRO A 218 11.49 20.64 1.31
CA PRO A 218 10.43 21.63 1.24
C PRO A 218 10.94 22.96 0.70
N ASP A 219 10.25 23.58 -0.25
CA ASP A 219 10.58 24.91 -0.79
C ASP A 219 10.19 26.03 0.20
N ARG A 220 9.22 25.77 1.07
CA ARG A 220 8.72 26.63 2.14
C ARG A 220 8.71 25.91 3.49
N PRO A 221 8.66 26.63 4.62
CA PRO A 221 8.61 26.05 5.98
C PRO A 221 7.23 25.43 6.28
N TYR A 222 6.89 24.34 5.58
CA TYR A 222 5.63 23.63 5.78
C TYR A 222 5.62 22.88 7.12
N LEU A 223 4.64 23.19 7.96
CA LEU A 223 4.39 22.43 9.19
C LEU A 223 3.55 21.19 8.89
N THR A 224 4.05 20.00 9.23
CA THR A 224 3.23 18.78 9.27
C THR A 224 2.70 18.56 10.69
N ALA A 225 1.38 18.65 10.87
CA ALA A 225 0.75 18.44 12.18
C ALA A 225 0.75 16.97 12.60
N ALA A 226 0.65 16.71 13.92
CA ALA A 226 0.77 15.36 14.51
C ALA A 226 -0.09 14.29 13.82
N PHE A 227 -1.35 14.59 13.50
CA PHE A 227 -2.26 13.62 12.85
C PHE A 227 -1.81 13.16 11.46
N GLN A 228 -0.91 13.89 10.78
CA GLN A 228 -0.33 13.53 9.47
C GLN A 228 1.07 12.93 9.60
N CYS A 229 1.55 12.65 10.82
CA CYS A 229 2.89 12.12 11.04
C CYS A 229 2.86 10.58 11.15
N PRO A 230 3.32 9.81 10.14
CA PRO A 230 3.53 8.37 10.29
C PRO A 230 4.44 8.08 11.51
N LEU A 231 5.43 8.95 11.70
CA LEU A 231 6.24 9.06 12.90
C LEU A 231 6.51 10.56 13.16
N PRO A 232 6.30 11.09 14.38
CA PRO A 232 6.35 12.53 14.65
C PRO A 232 7.79 13.01 14.90
N THR A 233 8.59 12.98 13.84
CA THR A 233 9.99 13.40 13.83
C THR A 233 10.36 14.05 12.52
N THR A 234 11.38 14.90 12.56
CA THR A 234 12.15 15.34 11.39
C THR A 234 13.59 14.92 11.54
N LEU A 235 14.19 14.46 10.45
CA LEU A 235 15.55 13.93 10.40
C LEU A 235 16.32 14.56 9.25
N VAL A 236 17.62 14.68 9.44
CA VAL A 236 18.61 14.92 8.39
C VAL A 236 19.72 13.91 8.56
N SER A 237 20.35 13.47 7.47
CA SER A 237 21.61 12.74 7.56
C SER A 237 22.71 13.35 6.71
N SER A 238 23.93 13.30 7.23
CA SER A 238 25.14 13.66 6.51
C SER A 238 26.32 12.86 7.06
N GLN A 239 27.19 12.39 6.16
CA GLN A 239 28.40 11.63 6.50
C GLN A 239 28.14 10.43 7.44
N GLY A 240 26.99 9.76 7.26
CA GLY A 240 26.60 8.60 8.08
C GLY A 240 26.11 8.93 9.49
N THR A 241 25.81 10.20 9.79
CA THR A 241 25.16 10.65 11.03
C THR A 241 23.77 11.14 10.74
N ALA A 242 22.77 10.58 11.42
CA ALA A 242 21.40 11.06 11.43
C ALA A 242 21.15 11.91 12.68
N VAL A 243 20.50 13.07 12.49
CA VAL A 243 20.18 14.04 13.54
C VAL A 243 18.71 14.44 13.43
N GLY A 244 18.03 14.57 14.57
CA GLY A 244 16.63 14.96 14.55
C GLY A 244 16.05 15.39 15.89
N VAL A 245 14.75 15.68 15.83
CA VAL A 245 13.90 15.93 16.99
C VAL A 245 12.67 15.05 16.91
N VAL A 246 12.25 14.48 18.03
CA VAL A 246 11.15 13.51 18.09
C VAL A 246 10.16 13.95 19.16
N ALA A 247 8.88 14.08 18.83
CA ALA A 247 7.86 14.33 19.85
C ALA A 247 7.85 13.17 20.87
N HIS A 248 7.67 13.48 22.15
CA HIS A 248 7.54 12.42 23.15
C HIS A 248 6.21 11.65 22.93
N PRO A 249 6.17 10.31 23.01
CA PRO A 249 4.98 9.51 22.71
C PRO A 249 3.71 9.95 23.47
N ASP A 250 3.84 10.29 24.75
CA ASP A 250 2.72 10.80 25.57
C ASP A 250 2.12 12.13 25.07
N GLU A 251 2.84 12.91 24.26
CA GLU A 251 2.31 14.14 23.65
C GLU A 251 1.38 13.81 22.46
N PHE A 252 1.41 12.57 21.98
CA PHE A 252 0.57 12.06 20.88
C PHE A 252 -0.29 10.88 21.35
N PRO A 253 -1.43 11.13 22.02
CA PRO A 253 -2.23 10.07 22.63
C PRO A 253 -2.92 9.19 21.59
N PHE A 254 -3.09 7.91 21.91
CA PHE A 254 -3.84 6.94 21.08
C PHE A 254 -5.34 7.23 20.99
N GLN A 255 -5.89 7.86 22.04
CA GLN A 255 -7.29 8.24 22.20
C GLN A 255 -7.41 9.71 22.69
N PRO A 256 -8.33 10.52 22.15
CA PRO A 256 -9.16 10.25 20.97
C PRO A 256 -8.32 10.00 19.71
N LEU A 257 -8.93 9.47 18.66
CA LEU A 257 -8.28 9.29 17.36
C LEU A 257 -7.60 10.60 16.91
N PRO A 258 -6.35 10.56 16.39
CA PRO A 258 -5.67 11.75 15.88
C PRO A 258 -6.45 12.49 14.79
N LEU A 259 -6.64 13.79 15.00
CA LEU A 259 -7.29 14.74 14.09
C LEU A 259 -6.52 16.06 14.10
N LEU A 260 -6.79 16.93 13.12
CA LEU A 260 -6.21 18.28 13.12
C LEU A 260 -6.57 19.03 14.41
N ASP A 261 -7.84 19.04 14.80
CA ASP A 261 -8.36 19.81 15.94
C ASP A 261 -7.80 19.38 17.29
N ASN A 262 -7.27 18.14 17.40
CA ASN A 262 -6.66 17.63 18.62
C ASN A 262 -5.13 17.50 18.53
N SER A 263 -4.52 17.91 17.41
CA SER A 263 -3.08 17.91 17.23
C SER A 263 -2.43 18.97 18.10
N ARG A 264 -1.70 18.53 19.13
CA ARG A 264 -1.01 19.41 20.07
C ARG A 264 0.29 19.99 19.50
N PHE A 265 0.86 19.38 18.48
CA PHE A 265 2.14 19.77 17.91
C PHE A 265 2.20 19.51 16.41
N GLY A 266 3.26 20.04 15.77
CA GLY A 266 3.68 19.68 14.43
C GLY A 266 5.21 19.67 14.31
N VAL A 267 5.70 19.13 13.20
CA VAL A 267 7.13 19.06 12.88
C VAL A 267 7.41 19.75 11.54
N MET A 268 8.61 20.32 11.42
CA MET A 268 9.05 21.11 10.27
C MET A 268 10.56 20.95 10.10
N LEU A 269 11.03 21.00 8.85
CA LEU A 269 12.45 20.83 8.53
C LEU A 269 13.11 22.07 7.94
N ARG A 270 12.39 22.91 7.19
CA ARG A 270 12.95 24.13 6.60
C ARG A 270 12.81 25.29 7.59
N ASN A 271 13.91 25.90 7.99
CA ASN A 271 13.88 27.09 8.83
C ASN A 271 13.68 28.39 8.01
N ALA A 272 13.57 29.52 8.70
CA ALA A 272 13.33 30.83 8.06
C ALA A 272 14.49 31.29 7.14
N GLN A 273 15.69 30.73 7.29
CA GLN A 273 16.86 31.00 6.45
C GLN A 273 16.94 30.04 5.24
N GLY A 274 15.98 29.13 5.10
CA GLY A 274 15.98 28.12 4.03
C GLY A 274 16.95 26.96 4.27
N GLN A 275 17.51 26.82 5.46
CA GLN A 275 18.37 25.71 5.85
C GLN A 275 17.54 24.53 6.34
N ALA A 276 18.10 23.33 6.24
CA ALA A 276 17.54 22.12 6.82
C ALA A 276 17.89 22.06 8.31
N GLN A 277 16.89 22.21 9.17
CA GLN A 277 17.02 22.22 10.62
C GLN A 277 15.82 21.47 11.21
N PRO A 278 16.02 20.33 11.90
CA PRO A 278 14.93 19.63 12.56
C PRO A 278 14.24 20.50 13.61
N GLN A 279 12.95 20.79 13.43
CA GLN A 279 12.15 21.65 14.31
C GLN A 279 10.88 20.95 14.78
N LEU A 280 10.46 21.30 16.00
CA LEU A 280 9.19 20.90 16.59
C LEU A 280 8.43 22.15 17.06
N VAL A 281 7.13 22.19 16.77
CA VAL A 281 6.24 23.29 17.10
C VAL A 281 5.15 22.81 18.05
N ALA A 282 5.06 23.37 19.26
CA ALA A 282 3.94 23.12 20.15
C ALA A 282 3.63 24.34 21.07
N PRO A 283 2.36 24.64 21.38
CA PRO A 283 1.20 24.15 20.66
C PRO A 283 1.24 24.61 19.19
N VAL A 284 0.52 23.94 18.28
CA VAL A 284 0.33 24.46 16.92
C VAL A 284 -0.42 25.78 17.01
N LEU A 285 0.08 26.84 16.36
CA LEU A 285 -0.54 28.16 16.42
C LEU A 285 -2.01 28.12 15.95
N GLY A 286 -2.95 28.58 16.79
CA GLY A 286 -4.40 28.50 16.52
C GLY A 286 -5.03 27.11 16.73
N GLY A 287 -4.23 26.10 17.04
CA GLY A 287 -4.69 24.74 17.32
C GLY A 287 -5.01 24.50 18.79
N LYS A 288 -5.19 23.22 19.14
CA LYS A 288 -5.39 22.77 20.52
C LYS A 288 -4.30 23.37 21.41
N GLU A 289 -4.74 23.94 22.54
CA GLU A 289 -3.85 24.49 23.57
C GLU A 289 -3.04 25.75 23.18
N SER A 290 -3.30 26.34 22.02
CA SER A 290 -2.68 27.61 21.60
C SER A 290 -3.32 28.83 22.24
N ALA A 291 -4.65 28.87 22.35
CA ALA A 291 -5.37 29.93 23.07
C ALA A 291 -5.13 29.82 24.58
N ARG A 292 -4.65 30.89 25.20
CA ARG A 292 -4.28 30.92 26.62
C ARG A 292 -4.67 32.21 27.32
N GLN A 293 -4.97 32.08 28.62
CA GLN A 293 -5.11 33.18 29.56
C GLN A 293 -3.80 33.40 30.35
N PRO A 294 -3.61 34.59 30.95
CA PRO A 294 -2.49 34.81 31.86
C PRO A 294 -2.43 33.74 32.97
N GLY A 295 -1.27 33.12 33.16
CA GLY A 295 -1.06 32.05 34.13
C GLY A 295 -1.34 30.63 33.63
N ASP A 296 -2.00 30.44 32.49
CA ASP A 296 -2.28 29.12 31.91
C ASP A 296 -1.00 28.47 31.38
N ARG A 297 -0.37 27.63 32.20
CA ARG A 297 0.87 26.95 31.85
C ARG A 297 0.67 25.96 30.72
N PHE A 298 1.57 26.00 29.74
CA PHE A 298 1.70 24.98 28.70
C PHE A 298 3.07 24.31 28.81
N ALA A 299 3.09 22.99 28.87
CA ALA A 299 4.33 22.22 28.88
C ALA A 299 4.34 21.19 27.74
N PHE A 300 5.53 20.93 27.22
CA PHE A 300 5.73 19.98 26.13
C PHE A 300 7.08 19.27 26.24
N ARG A 301 7.16 18.04 25.72
CA ARG A 301 8.33 17.18 25.77
C ARG A 301 8.72 16.68 24.38
N HIS A 302 10.03 16.66 24.11
CA HIS A 302 10.58 16.04 22.90
C HIS A 302 12.00 15.53 23.14
N TYR A 303 12.41 14.54 22.35
CA TYR A 303 13.75 13.99 22.38
C TYR A 303 14.66 14.69 21.37
N LEU A 304 15.94 14.77 21.72
CA LEU A 304 17.01 15.06 20.77
C LEU A 304 17.56 13.72 20.26
N TYR A 305 17.60 13.55 18.94
CA TYR A 305 18.05 12.32 18.31
C TYR A 305 19.41 12.51 17.64
N VAL A 306 20.34 11.60 17.92
CA VAL A 306 21.60 11.41 17.20
C VAL A 306 21.84 9.92 17.03
N GLY A 307 22.09 9.49 15.80
CA GLY A 307 22.33 8.08 15.47
C GLY A 307 23.27 7.93 14.28
N ALA A 308 23.71 6.70 14.03
CA ALA A 308 24.45 6.36 12.82
C ALA A 308 23.48 5.93 11.70
N GLY A 309 23.91 6.14 10.46
CA GLY A 309 23.19 5.72 9.27
C GLY A 309 22.39 6.86 8.61
N SER A 310 21.42 6.44 7.82
CA SER A 310 20.55 7.28 7.00
C SER A 310 19.27 7.71 7.73
N CYS A 311 18.45 8.57 7.12
CA CYS A 311 17.14 8.90 7.70
C CYS A 311 16.24 7.67 7.86
N PRO A 312 16.14 6.73 6.90
CA PRO A 312 15.40 5.47 7.09
C PRO A 312 15.87 4.61 8.27
N ASP A 313 17.18 4.57 8.55
CA ASP A 313 17.71 3.79 9.68
C ASP A 313 17.30 4.42 11.02
N ALA A 314 17.42 5.75 11.10
CA ALA A 314 16.96 6.52 12.25
C ALA A 314 15.43 6.41 12.43
N PHE A 315 14.67 6.40 11.34
CA PHE A 315 13.23 6.23 11.36
C PHE A 315 12.82 4.89 11.99
N GLU A 316 13.42 3.78 11.55
CA GLU A 316 13.18 2.47 12.16
C GLU A 316 13.52 2.50 13.65
N GLN A 317 14.69 3.02 14.00
CA GLN A 317 15.17 3.04 15.38
C GLN A 317 14.20 3.80 16.29
N ILE A 318 13.71 4.97 15.84
CA ILE A 318 12.73 5.78 16.58
C ILE A 318 11.40 5.03 16.68
N ALA A 319 10.92 4.42 15.59
CA ALA A 319 9.69 3.64 15.60
C ALA A 319 9.74 2.51 16.63
N ARG A 320 10.84 1.74 16.66
CA ARG A 320 11.01 0.60 17.58
C ARG A 320 11.24 1.03 19.03
N GLU A 321 12.14 1.98 19.26
CA GLU A 321 12.64 2.26 20.61
C GLU A 321 11.87 3.35 21.34
N LEU A 322 11.36 4.37 20.62
CA LEU A 322 10.60 5.47 21.23
C LEU A 322 9.10 5.25 21.11
N TYR A 323 8.62 4.74 19.97
CA TYR A 323 7.19 4.50 19.73
C TYR A 323 6.74 3.04 19.97
N ASP A 324 7.64 2.17 20.43
CA ASP A 324 7.38 0.76 20.79
C ASP A 324 6.78 -0.07 19.64
N PHE A 325 7.17 0.23 18.39
CA PHE A 325 6.82 -0.62 17.27
C PHE A 325 7.55 -1.96 17.35
N LYS A 326 6.77 -3.03 17.31
CA LYS A 326 7.21 -4.42 17.34
C LYS A 326 6.20 -5.29 16.61
N GLU A 327 6.51 -6.56 16.45
CA GLU A 327 5.53 -7.54 16.00
C GLU A 327 4.44 -7.77 17.07
N TYR A 328 3.28 -7.12 16.93
CA TYR A 328 2.21 -7.13 17.96
C TYR A 328 0.88 -7.76 17.50
N ARG A 329 0.71 -8.07 16.21
CA ARG A 329 -0.56 -8.59 15.69
C ARG A 329 -0.73 -10.08 15.99
N SER A 330 -1.98 -10.48 16.17
CA SER A 330 -2.42 -11.87 16.32
C SER A 330 -3.82 -12.00 15.70
N ASN A 331 -4.24 -13.23 15.37
CA ASN A 331 -5.59 -13.47 14.84
C ASN A 331 -6.68 -13.48 15.92
N ALA A 332 -6.31 -13.55 17.20
CA ALA A 332 -7.22 -13.74 18.32
C ALA A 332 -8.41 -12.76 18.30
N GLY A 333 -9.61 -13.33 18.36
CA GLY A 333 -10.87 -12.62 18.42
C GLY A 333 -11.37 -12.10 17.08
N VAL A 334 -10.62 -12.26 15.98
CA VAL A 334 -11.05 -11.94 14.62
C VAL A 334 -11.17 -13.20 13.77
N GLY A 335 -10.19 -14.08 13.82
CA GLY A 335 -10.19 -15.37 13.10
C GLY A 335 -9.02 -15.53 12.12
N THR A 336 -8.94 -16.73 11.53
CA THR A 336 -7.87 -17.08 10.59
C THR A 336 -8.00 -16.31 9.26
N LEU A 337 -6.88 -16.16 8.56
CA LEU A 337 -6.90 -15.64 7.18
C LEU A 337 -7.66 -16.58 6.25
N ASN A 338 -7.61 -17.89 6.48
CA ASN A 338 -8.41 -18.86 5.71
C ASN A 338 -9.90 -18.56 5.81
N ARG A 339 -10.43 -18.40 7.03
CA ARG A 339 -11.85 -18.09 7.21
C ARG A 339 -12.23 -16.74 6.63
N THR A 340 -11.31 -15.77 6.72
CA THR A 340 -11.47 -14.44 6.11
C THR A 340 -11.59 -14.51 4.60
N ILE A 341 -10.74 -15.31 3.94
CA ILE A 341 -10.79 -15.55 2.49
C ILE A 341 -12.12 -16.23 2.11
N GLU A 342 -12.54 -17.27 2.83
CA GLU A 342 -13.82 -17.97 2.59
C GLU A 342 -15.02 -17.02 2.67
N ASN A 343 -15.09 -16.22 3.74
CA ASN A 343 -16.14 -15.23 3.94
C ASN A 343 -16.14 -14.17 2.83
N MET A 344 -14.95 -13.71 2.40
CA MET A 344 -14.80 -12.66 1.39
C MET A 344 -15.08 -13.17 -0.03
N ILE A 345 -14.78 -14.44 -0.34
CA ILE A 345 -15.24 -15.11 -1.57
C ILE A 345 -16.77 -15.20 -1.58
N SER A 346 -17.36 -15.63 -0.46
CA SER A 346 -18.81 -15.72 -0.31
C SER A 346 -19.47 -14.36 -0.52
N TYR A 347 -18.88 -13.30 0.03
CA TYR A 347 -19.29 -11.91 -0.20
C TYR A 347 -19.16 -11.51 -1.67
N GLY A 348 -18.00 -11.74 -2.32
CA GLY A 348 -17.73 -11.41 -3.73
C GLY A 348 -18.63 -12.12 -4.74
N MET A 349 -19.23 -13.25 -4.34
CA MET A 349 -20.22 -13.98 -5.13
C MET A 349 -21.67 -13.60 -4.82
N SER A 350 -21.93 -12.86 -3.73
CA SER A 350 -23.26 -12.39 -3.35
C SER A 350 -23.68 -11.12 -4.08
N ASP A 351 -24.96 -10.80 -4.04
CA ASP A 351 -25.52 -9.54 -4.57
C ASP A 351 -24.95 -8.29 -3.85
N TYR A 352 -24.49 -8.43 -2.60
CA TYR A 352 -23.88 -7.33 -1.85
C TYR A 352 -22.50 -6.90 -2.41
N SER A 353 -21.87 -7.72 -3.26
CA SER A 353 -20.65 -7.34 -3.99
C SER A 353 -20.92 -6.39 -5.15
N TRP A 354 -22.18 -6.19 -5.53
CA TRP A 354 -22.64 -5.25 -6.55
C TRP A 354 -21.90 -5.39 -7.90
N PHE A 355 -21.79 -6.62 -8.40
CA PHE A 355 -21.35 -6.89 -9.77
C PHE A 355 -22.52 -6.66 -10.75
N VAL A 356 -22.28 -5.94 -11.84
CA VAL A 356 -23.29 -5.61 -12.85
C VAL A 356 -23.06 -6.48 -14.08
N ASP A 357 -23.80 -7.58 -14.19
CA ASP A 357 -23.59 -8.61 -15.23
C ASP A 357 -23.68 -8.04 -16.65
N SER A 358 -24.66 -7.15 -16.92
CA SER A 358 -24.85 -6.53 -18.24
C SER A 358 -23.68 -5.66 -18.69
N LEU A 359 -22.86 -5.19 -17.75
CA LEU A 359 -21.67 -4.38 -18.03
C LEU A 359 -20.37 -5.13 -17.71
N LYS A 360 -20.45 -6.39 -17.27
CA LYS A 360 -19.31 -7.26 -16.95
C LYS A 360 -18.32 -6.64 -15.96
N GLY A 361 -18.80 -5.90 -14.96
CA GLY A 361 -17.91 -5.21 -14.02
C GLY A 361 -18.53 -4.86 -12.67
N CYS A 362 -17.66 -4.56 -11.70
CA CYS A 362 -18.08 -4.12 -10.37
C CYS A 362 -18.62 -2.69 -10.42
N ALA A 363 -19.76 -2.42 -9.77
CA ALA A 363 -20.30 -1.07 -9.68
C ALA A 363 -19.31 -0.11 -9.01
N TYR A 364 -19.17 1.09 -9.58
CA TYR A 364 -18.29 2.15 -9.07
C TYR A 364 -19.08 3.34 -8.51
N SER A 365 -20.27 3.06 -7.95
CA SER A 365 -21.26 4.06 -7.53
C SER A 365 -20.81 5.00 -6.40
N THR A 366 -19.77 4.64 -5.66
CA THR A 366 -19.23 5.48 -4.56
C THR A 366 -18.59 6.76 -5.10
N ASP A 367 -17.93 6.70 -6.25
CA ASP A 367 -17.25 7.85 -6.88
C ASP A 367 -17.91 8.26 -8.20
N VAL A 368 -18.34 7.31 -9.02
CA VAL A 368 -18.94 7.56 -10.35
C VAL A 368 -20.22 6.75 -10.51
N ALA A 369 -21.35 7.35 -10.16
CA ALA A 369 -22.67 6.71 -10.27
C ALA A 369 -22.96 6.24 -11.71
N GLY A 370 -23.46 5.00 -11.84
CA GLY A 370 -23.81 4.37 -13.12
C GLY A 370 -22.62 3.80 -13.91
N ALA A 371 -21.40 3.90 -13.39
CA ALA A 371 -20.21 3.31 -14.00
C ALA A 371 -19.87 1.95 -13.37
N VAL A 372 -19.13 1.13 -14.12
CA VAL A 372 -18.44 -0.07 -13.60
C VAL A 372 -16.94 0.08 -13.74
N LYS A 373 -16.20 -0.58 -12.85
CA LYS A 373 -14.74 -0.58 -12.85
C LYS A 373 -14.21 -1.97 -12.56
N ASN A 374 -13.20 -2.39 -13.31
CA ASN A 374 -12.47 -3.63 -13.07
C ASN A 374 -10.99 -3.35 -12.89
N VAL A 375 -10.35 -4.03 -11.94
CA VAL A 375 -8.91 -3.90 -11.68
C VAL A 375 -8.12 -4.86 -12.57
N SER A 376 -8.48 -6.14 -12.53
CA SER A 376 -7.82 -7.21 -13.30
C SER A 376 -8.70 -8.46 -13.24
N ALA A 377 -8.74 -9.22 -14.34
CA ALA A 377 -9.40 -10.52 -14.41
C ALA A 377 -8.61 -11.62 -13.70
N LEU A 378 -7.31 -11.41 -13.50
CA LEU A 378 -6.42 -12.35 -12.84
C LEU A 378 -6.83 -12.57 -11.37
N ASN A 379 -7.34 -11.55 -10.69
CA ASN A 379 -7.75 -11.67 -9.29
C ASN A 379 -8.82 -12.77 -9.10
N PRO A 380 -10.06 -12.65 -9.64
CA PRO A 380 -11.04 -13.73 -9.50
C PRO A 380 -10.61 -15.04 -10.18
N LEU A 381 -9.79 -15.00 -11.24
CA LEU A 381 -9.28 -16.20 -11.89
C LEU A 381 -8.39 -17.03 -10.94
N GLU A 382 -7.52 -16.36 -10.17
CA GLU A 382 -6.68 -17.01 -9.16
C GLU A 382 -7.55 -17.76 -8.16
N LEU A 383 -8.56 -17.08 -7.61
CA LEU A 383 -9.45 -17.67 -6.61
C LEU A 383 -10.25 -18.83 -7.20
N ALA A 384 -10.69 -18.75 -8.47
CA ALA A 384 -11.35 -19.86 -9.14
C ALA A 384 -10.47 -21.11 -9.21
N LEU A 385 -9.19 -20.96 -9.56
CA LEU A 385 -8.24 -22.08 -9.64
C LEU A 385 -7.90 -22.65 -8.26
N LEU A 386 -7.56 -21.79 -7.30
CA LEU A 386 -7.13 -22.23 -5.97
C LEU A 386 -8.27 -22.90 -5.20
N THR A 387 -9.49 -22.40 -5.31
CA THR A 387 -10.64 -22.95 -4.60
C THR A 387 -11.37 -24.08 -5.35
N ASP A 388 -10.90 -24.42 -6.56
CA ASP A 388 -11.53 -25.40 -7.46
C ASP A 388 -12.99 -25.03 -7.81
N ARG A 389 -13.27 -23.74 -8.03
CA ARG A 389 -14.62 -23.18 -8.21
C ARG A 389 -14.84 -22.65 -9.63
N ARG A 390 -15.49 -23.48 -10.45
CA ARG A 390 -15.89 -23.14 -11.83
C ARG A 390 -16.80 -21.91 -11.92
N ASP A 391 -17.70 -21.71 -10.96
CA ASP A 391 -18.66 -20.62 -10.96
C ASP A 391 -18.00 -19.24 -10.73
N ILE A 392 -16.92 -19.16 -9.94
CA ILE A 392 -16.13 -17.91 -9.84
C ILE A 392 -15.52 -17.57 -11.22
N TYR A 393 -15.01 -18.58 -11.92
CA TYR A 393 -14.50 -18.39 -13.27
C TYR A 393 -15.59 -17.90 -14.23
N GLU A 394 -16.74 -18.59 -14.27
CA GLU A 394 -17.82 -18.29 -15.22
C GLU A 394 -18.55 -16.97 -14.93
N GLN A 395 -18.75 -16.61 -13.66
CA GLN A 395 -19.56 -15.45 -13.26
C GLN A 395 -18.75 -14.19 -12.93
N ARG A 396 -17.41 -14.31 -12.77
CA ARG A 396 -16.55 -13.17 -12.41
C ARG A 396 -15.35 -13.08 -13.35
N ALA A 397 -14.48 -14.08 -13.32
CA ALA A 397 -13.20 -13.98 -14.03
C ALA A 397 -13.38 -13.82 -15.54
N TYR A 398 -14.15 -14.70 -16.17
CA TYR A 398 -14.34 -14.73 -17.61
C TYR A 398 -15.07 -13.47 -18.14
N PRO A 399 -16.18 -12.98 -17.53
CA PRO A 399 -16.76 -11.69 -17.89
C PRO A 399 -15.78 -10.51 -17.76
N ILE A 400 -14.96 -10.49 -16.71
CA ILE A 400 -13.96 -9.42 -16.53
C ILE A 400 -12.85 -9.54 -17.59
N MET A 401 -12.45 -10.75 -18.01
CA MET A 401 -11.53 -10.92 -19.14
C MET A 401 -12.12 -10.28 -20.40
N GLU A 402 -13.37 -10.61 -20.76
CA GLU A 402 -14.06 -10.03 -21.92
C GLU A 402 -14.14 -8.50 -21.83
N PHE A 403 -14.45 -7.96 -20.64
CA PHE A 403 -14.44 -6.53 -20.39
C PHE A 403 -13.06 -5.93 -20.71
N LEU A 404 -11.99 -6.49 -20.17
CA LEU A 404 -10.63 -5.95 -20.34
C LEU A 404 -10.11 -6.08 -21.77
N LEU A 405 -10.65 -7.00 -22.56
CA LEU A 405 -10.31 -7.18 -23.97
C LEU A 405 -11.00 -6.18 -24.89
N SER A 406 -12.21 -5.75 -24.52
CA SER A 406 -13.08 -4.96 -25.39
C SER A 406 -13.19 -3.49 -25.02
N ARG A 407 -13.18 -3.14 -23.73
CA ARG A 407 -13.31 -1.75 -23.29
C ARG A 407 -12.01 -1.01 -23.48
N GLU A 408 -12.12 0.30 -23.73
CA GLU A 408 -10.95 1.18 -23.88
C GLU A 408 -10.22 1.44 -22.56
N LYS A 409 -10.97 1.54 -21.45
CA LYS A 409 -10.48 1.91 -20.11
C LYS A 409 -10.99 0.95 -19.03
N PHE A 410 -10.33 0.96 -17.87
CA PHE A 410 -10.78 0.22 -16.69
C PHE A 410 -12.11 0.71 -16.13
N LEU A 411 -12.40 2.01 -16.28
CA LEU A 411 -13.64 2.65 -15.86
C LEU A 411 -14.55 2.86 -17.08
N PHE A 412 -15.75 2.26 -17.02
CA PHE A 412 -16.71 2.25 -18.12
C PHE A 412 -18.06 2.82 -17.70
N SER A 413 -18.66 3.66 -18.54
CA SER A 413 -20.01 4.19 -18.35
C SER A 413 -20.79 4.25 -19.65
N LEU A 414 -22.07 3.88 -19.61
CA LEU A 414 -22.97 4.10 -20.75
C LEU A 414 -23.41 5.56 -20.88
N ASP A 415 -23.31 6.40 -19.85
CA ASP A 415 -23.72 7.81 -19.95
C ASP A 415 -22.65 8.65 -20.68
N PRO A 416 -22.91 9.18 -21.89
CA PRO A 416 -21.94 10.01 -22.63
C PRO A 416 -21.65 11.35 -21.94
N LYS A 417 -22.51 11.80 -21.03
CA LYS A 417 -22.36 13.05 -20.28
C LYS A 417 -21.56 12.88 -19.01
N GLN A 418 -21.29 11.65 -18.56
CA GLN A 418 -20.46 11.42 -17.39
C GLN A 418 -19.01 11.83 -17.68
N LYS A 419 -18.47 12.73 -16.86
CA LYS A 419 -17.09 13.25 -16.99
C LYS A 419 -16.24 13.06 -15.73
N ILE A 420 -16.85 12.73 -14.59
CA ILE A 420 -16.13 12.54 -13.32
C ILE A 420 -15.16 11.36 -13.47
N GLN A 421 -13.87 11.59 -13.25
CA GLN A 421 -12.78 10.62 -13.47
C GLN A 421 -12.68 10.05 -14.91
N HIS A 422 -13.29 10.72 -15.89
CA HIS A 422 -13.17 10.41 -17.33
C HIS A 422 -13.43 8.93 -17.72
N PRO A 423 -14.58 8.34 -17.37
CA PRO A 423 -14.95 7.01 -17.86
C PRO A 423 -14.98 6.98 -19.38
N SER A 424 -14.63 5.85 -19.97
CA SER A 424 -14.88 5.63 -21.39
C SER A 424 -16.19 4.90 -21.59
N ARG A 425 -16.86 5.18 -22.70
CA ARG A 425 -17.94 4.34 -23.21
C ARG A 425 -17.50 3.51 -24.40
N ALA A 426 -16.26 3.65 -24.87
CA ALA A 426 -15.79 3.09 -26.13
C ALA A 426 -15.35 1.64 -26.00
N MET A 427 -15.68 0.85 -27.02
CA MET A 427 -15.24 -0.54 -27.20
C MET A 427 -13.92 -0.63 -28.00
N ARG A 428 -12.95 0.23 -27.67
CA ARG A 428 -11.66 0.36 -28.37
C ARG A 428 -10.53 -0.37 -27.64
N GLY A 429 -10.80 -1.53 -27.06
CA GLY A 429 -9.84 -2.29 -26.25
C GLY A 429 -8.52 -2.67 -26.95
N PRO A 430 -7.62 -3.34 -26.22
CA PRO A 430 -7.80 -3.82 -24.85
C PRO A 430 -7.54 -2.72 -23.80
N ALA A 431 -8.35 -2.73 -22.73
CA ALA A 431 -8.04 -2.07 -21.46
C ALA A 431 -6.99 -2.88 -20.66
N ALA A 432 -6.83 -4.18 -20.92
CA ALA A 432 -5.79 -4.99 -20.30
C ALA A 432 -4.38 -4.39 -20.55
N PRO A 433 -3.52 -4.29 -19.52
CA PRO A 433 -2.11 -3.96 -19.70
C PRO A 433 -1.33 -5.14 -20.31
N ILE A 434 -0.10 -4.90 -20.78
CA ILE A 434 0.74 -5.92 -21.41
C ILE A 434 1.03 -7.08 -20.45
N SER A 435 1.30 -6.78 -19.18
CA SER A 435 1.50 -7.76 -18.12
C SER A 435 0.31 -8.72 -17.97
N GLU A 436 -0.91 -8.19 -17.89
CA GLU A 436 -2.16 -8.97 -17.81
C GLU A 436 -2.30 -9.91 -19.01
N LEU A 437 -2.10 -9.40 -20.23
CA LEU A 437 -2.20 -10.20 -21.45
C LEU A 437 -1.14 -11.33 -21.46
N THR A 438 0.10 -11.03 -21.08
CA THR A 438 1.16 -12.06 -21.01
C THR A 438 0.90 -13.10 -19.92
N ALA A 439 0.36 -12.69 -18.77
CA ALA A 439 -0.02 -13.61 -17.69
C ALA A 439 -1.17 -14.52 -18.15
N LEU A 440 -2.23 -13.97 -18.76
CA LEU A 440 -3.34 -14.76 -19.31
C LEU A 440 -2.87 -15.75 -20.38
N TYR A 441 -1.91 -15.36 -21.23
CA TYR A 441 -1.30 -16.27 -22.18
C TYR A 441 -0.63 -17.47 -21.49
N ASN A 442 0.19 -17.24 -20.47
CA ASN A 442 0.84 -18.31 -19.71
C ASN A 442 -0.15 -19.17 -18.92
N ILE A 443 -1.11 -18.55 -18.24
CA ILE A 443 -2.15 -19.22 -17.44
C ILE A 443 -3.04 -20.12 -18.31
N SER A 444 -3.33 -19.71 -19.56
CA SER A 444 -4.04 -20.52 -20.55
C SER A 444 -3.27 -21.75 -21.05
N GLN A 445 -2.09 -22.03 -20.47
CA GLN A 445 -1.13 -23.02 -20.95
C GLN A 445 -0.75 -22.73 -22.42
N ARG A 446 -0.70 -21.44 -22.77
CA ARG A 446 -0.37 -20.92 -24.11
C ARG A 446 -1.37 -21.33 -25.21
N GLN A 447 -2.57 -21.76 -24.85
CA GLN A 447 -3.62 -22.18 -25.80
C GLN A 447 -4.43 -21.01 -26.37
N SER A 448 -4.31 -19.81 -25.77
CA SER A 448 -4.97 -18.58 -26.23
C SER A 448 -3.95 -17.58 -26.81
N PRO A 449 -3.45 -17.78 -28.04
CA PRO A 449 -2.37 -16.97 -28.62
C PRO A 449 -2.77 -15.52 -28.89
N GLY A 450 -4.07 -15.21 -28.94
CA GLY A 450 -4.57 -13.84 -29.12
C GLY A 450 -4.08 -12.88 -28.03
N PHE A 451 -3.95 -13.36 -26.79
CA PHE A 451 -3.38 -12.56 -25.70
C PHE A 451 -1.94 -12.11 -26.00
N ARG A 452 -1.08 -13.03 -26.45
CA ARG A 452 0.30 -12.71 -26.83
C ARG A 452 0.34 -11.73 -28.00
N GLN A 453 -0.47 -11.96 -29.04
CA GLN A 453 -0.53 -11.10 -30.22
C GLN A 453 -0.94 -9.66 -29.85
N LEU A 454 -1.94 -9.50 -28.97
CA LEU A 454 -2.34 -8.20 -28.45
C LEU A 454 -1.23 -7.55 -27.60
N ALA A 455 -0.54 -8.32 -26.74
CA ALA A 455 0.57 -7.82 -25.94
C ALA A 455 1.72 -7.29 -26.81
N GLU A 456 2.13 -8.04 -27.84
CA GLU A 456 3.17 -7.63 -28.80
C GLU A 456 2.76 -6.37 -29.58
N ARG A 457 1.48 -6.25 -29.96
CA ARG A 457 0.94 -5.05 -30.63
C ARG A 457 0.95 -3.82 -29.73
N GLU A 458 0.55 -3.96 -28.47
CA GLU A 458 0.51 -2.86 -27.50
C GLU A 458 1.92 -2.44 -27.07
N PHE A 459 2.93 -3.30 -27.18
CA PHE A 459 4.32 -2.96 -26.84
C PHE A 459 4.87 -1.78 -27.65
N GLY A 460 4.46 -1.64 -28.92
CA GLY A 460 4.86 -0.52 -29.78
C GLY A 460 3.99 0.73 -29.65
N ARG A 461 3.02 0.77 -28.73
CA ARG A 461 1.98 1.80 -28.67
C ARG A 461 1.93 2.48 -27.30
N SER A 462 1.13 3.54 -27.22
CA SER A 462 0.78 4.18 -25.96
C SER A 462 -0.73 4.26 -25.83
N ARG A 463 -1.26 4.11 -24.61
CA ARG A 463 -2.70 4.08 -24.34
C ARG A 463 -3.02 4.70 -22.99
N ALA A 464 -4.17 5.36 -22.87
CA ALA A 464 -4.71 5.79 -21.58
C ALA A 464 -5.75 4.79 -21.07
N ARG A 465 -5.40 4.00 -20.04
CA ARG A 465 -6.26 2.94 -19.47
C ARG A 465 -6.96 3.37 -18.18
N ASN A 466 -6.27 4.16 -17.35
CA ASN A 466 -6.80 4.73 -16.12
C ASN A 466 -6.75 6.26 -16.19
N LEU A 467 -7.88 6.92 -15.94
CA LEU A 467 -8.02 8.36 -16.09
C LEU A 467 -7.56 8.80 -17.50
N GLU A 468 -6.77 9.87 -17.60
CA GLU A 468 -6.20 10.40 -18.86
C GLU A 468 -4.69 10.16 -18.99
N LYS A 469 -4.12 9.29 -18.14
CA LYS A 469 -2.68 9.05 -18.12
C LYS A 469 -2.24 8.21 -19.32
N LEU A 470 -1.32 8.74 -20.13
CA LEU A 470 -0.75 7.99 -21.24
C LEU A 470 0.31 6.99 -20.76
N GLU A 471 0.05 5.71 -20.92
CA GLU A 471 0.98 4.63 -20.63
C GLU A 471 1.76 4.24 -21.87
N VAL A 472 3.09 4.35 -21.82
CA VAL A 472 3.98 3.90 -22.90
C VAL A 472 4.17 2.38 -22.84
N GLY A 473 3.96 1.69 -23.96
CA GLY A 473 4.03 0.23 -24.05
C GLY A 473 5.45 -0.34 -23.98
N ASN A 474 6.45 0.33 -24.56
CA ASN A 474 7.80 -0.22 -24.73
C ASN A 474 8.74 -0.07 -23.51
N ARG A 475 8.16 0.03 -22.30
CA ARG A 475 8.88 0.13 -21.03
C ARG A 475 9.53 -1.20 -20.63
N TRP A 476 10.52 -1.15 -19.74
CA TRP A 476 11.32 -2.33 -19.37
C TRP A 476 10.52 -3.38 -18.60
N GLN A 477 9.52 -2.96 -17.81
CA GLN A 477 8.57 -3.85 -17.13
C GLN A 477 7.76 -4.67 -18.15
N ASN A 478 7.31 -4.04 -19.23
CA ASN A 478 6.57 -4.71 -20.30
C ASN A 478 7.48 -5.61 -21.15
N ALA A 479 8.75 -5.25 -21.33
CA ALA A 479 9.73 -6.15 -21.93
C ALA A 479 9.93 -7.39 -21.04
N LEU A 480 10.01 -7.24 -19.73
CA LEU A 480 10.08 -8.36 -18.79
C LEU A 480 8.86 -9.28 -18.89
N ALA A 481 7.65 -8.71 -18.96
CA ALA A 481 6.41 -9.43 -19.15
C ALA A 481 6.41 -10.24 -20.47
N LEU A 482 6.84 -9.64 -21.58
CA LEU A 482 6.98 -10.32 -22.86
C LEU A 482 8.05 -11.42 -22.84
N TYR A 483 9.15 -11.24 -22.11
CA TYR A 483 10.14 -12.29 -21.90
C TYR A 483 9.52 -13.51 -21.21
N ARG A 484 8.76 -13.31 -20.12
CA ARG A 484 8.07 -14.40 -19.42
C ARG A 484 7.11 -15.18 -20.32
N ALA A 485 6.37 -14.49 -21.19
CA ALA A 485 5.46 -15.14 -22.13
C ALA A 485 6.16 -15.86 -23.28
N THR A 486 7.24 -15.30 -23.82
CA THR A 486 7.81 -15.73 -25.12
C THR A 486 9.13 -16.48 -25.00
N GLY A 487 9.87 -16.34 -23.89
CA GLY A 487 11.24 -16.82 -23.73
C GLY A 487 12.28 -16.11 -24.61
N GLN A 488 11.90 -15.07 -25.35
CA GLN A 488 12.83 -14.36 -26.25
C GLN A 488 13.82 -13.50 -25.46
N THR A 489 15.09 -13.88 -25.49
CA THR A 489 16.16 -13.25 -24.69
C THR A 489 16.41 -11.78 -25.05
N THR A 490 16.00 -11.32 -26.23
CA THR A 490 16.05 -9.91 -26.63
C THR A 490 15.21 -9.00 -25.71
N TYR A 491 14.04 -9.49 -25.27
CA TYR A 491 13.21 -8.77 -24.31
C TYR A 491 13.85 -8.72 -22.92
N LEU A 492 14.46 -9.82 -22.45
CA LEU A 492 15.18 -9.84 -21.18
C LEU A 492 16.39 -8.89 -21.21
N ALA A 493 17.18 -8.94 -22.28
CA ALA A 493 18.35 -8.06 -22.44
C ALA A 493 17.94 -6.58 -22.42
N ARG A 494 16.82 -6.23 -23.09
CA ARG A 494 16.23 -4.88 -23.02
C ARG A 494 15.80 -4.54 -21.60
N ALA A 495 15.06 -5.43 -20.93
CA ALA A 495 14.57 -5.19 -19.58
C ALA A 495 15.72 -4.92 -18.60
N VAL A 496 16.77 -5.75 -18.64
CA VAL A 496 17.98 -5.58 -17.80
C VAL A 496 18.70 -4.27 -18.13
N THR A 497 18.98 -3.99 -19.41
CA THR A 497 19.73 -2.78 -19.82
C THR A 497 19.01 -1.50 -19.39
N GLU A 498 17.68 -1.44 -19.58
CA GLU A 498 16.89 -0.27 -19.19
C GLU A 498 16.69 -0.18 -17.67
N ALA A 499 16.59 -1.31 -16.96
CA ALA A 499 16.57 -1.32 -15.50
C ALA A 499 17.90 -0.85 -14.91
N GLU A 500 19.05 -1.18 -15.51
CA GLU A 500 20.36 -0.66 -15.09
C GLU A 500 20.45 0.87 -15.25
N LYS A 501 19.92 1.41 -16.36
CA LYS A 501 19.78 2.86 -16.54
C LYS A 501 18.86 3.46 -15.48
N TYR A 502 17.77 2.79 -15.15
CA TYR A 502 16.87 3.19 -14.07
C TYR A 502 17.59 3.19 -12.71
N LEU A 503 18.36 2.15 -12.38
CA LEU A 503 19.16 2.12 -11.16
C LEU A 503 20.13 3.31 -11.10
N ALA A 504 20.86 3.56 -12.19
CA ALA A 504 21.82 4.66 -12.26
C ALA A 504 21.17 6.04 -12.12
N GLY A 505 20.00 6.26 -12.74
CA GLY A 505 19.32 7.56 -12.79
C GLY A 505 18.37 7.85 -11.63
N ARG A 506 17.82 6.82 -10.98
CA ARG A 506 16.73 6.96 -9.98
C ARG A 506 17.01 6.33 -8.63
N VAL A 507 17.67 5.17 -8.59
CA VAL A 507 17.94 4.48 -7.31
C VAL A 507 19.24 5.01 -6.70
N ASN A 508 20.30 5.06 -7.51
CA ASN A 508 21.63 5.49 -7.08
C ASN A 508 21.74 7.02 -6.96
N GLN A 509 20.74 7.76 -7.44
CA GLN A 509 20.61 9.20 -7.30
C GLN A 509 19.35 9.53 -6.50
N PRO A 510 19.47 10.08 -5.28
CA PRO A 510 18.31 10.54 -4.52
C PRO A 510 17.53 11.62 -5.27
N MET A 511 16.20 11.53 -5.27
CA MET A 511 15.36 12.54 -5.91
C MET A 511 15.37 13.87 -5.13
N THR A 512 15.57 14.98 -5.84
CA THR A 512 15.56 16.34 -5.29
C THR A 512 14.22 17.06 -5.48
N GLY A 513 13.35 16.55 -6.35
CA GLY A 513 12.06 17.15 -6.71
C GLY A 513 11.00 16.13 -7.10
N PHE A 514 9.88 16.63 -7.63
CA PHE A 514 8.71 15.88 -8.07
C PHE A 514 8.57 15.90 -9.61
N ASP A 515 9.68 15.65 -10.29
CA ASP A 515 9.85 15.77 -11.75
C ASP A 515 10.45 14.51 -12.40
N GLU A 516 10.49 13.41 -11.65
CA GLU A 516 10.88 12.09 -12.17
C GLU A 516 10.03 11.68 -13.38
N ALA A 517 10.70 11.38 -14.49
CA ALA A 517 10.04 10.94 -15.71
C ALA A 517 9.26 9.63 -15.47
N GLY A 518 7.94 9.68 -15.72
CA GLY A 518 7.06 8.51 -15.60
C GLY A 518 6.54 8.23 -14.18
N ALA A 519 7.01 8.96 -13.17
CA ALA A 519 6.46 8.87 -11.82
C ALA A 519 5.05 9.46 -11.75
N GLU A 520 4.22 8.88 -10.88
CA GLU A 520 2.88 9.36 -10.59
C GLU A 520 2.80 9.81 -9.13
N TYR A 521 3.04 11.10 -8.90
CA TYR A 521 3.05 11.73 -7.58
C TYR A 521 1.64 11.95 -7.00
N PHE A 522 0.84 10.89 -7.04
CA PHE A 522 -0.42 10.76 -6.34
C PHE A 522 -0.33 9.59 -5.34
N PHE A 523 -0.15 8.36 -5.84
CA PHE A 523 0.05 7.18 -5.00
C PHE A 523 1.48 7.07 -4.48
N TRP A 524 1.66 6.45 -3.31
CA TRP A 524 2.96 6.27 -2.66
C TRP A 524 4.01 5.55 -3.52
N THR A 525 3.57 4.66 -4.40
CA THR A 525 4.44 3.95 -5.35
C THR A 525 5.20 4.91 -6.28
N GLY A 526 4.65 6.10 -6.58
CA GLY A 526 5.33 7.12 -7.37
C GLY A 526 6.37 7.94 -6.59
N PHE A 527 6.40 7.86 -5.26
CA PHE A 527 7.37 8.59 -4.41
C PHE A 527 8.62 7.76 -4.10
N THR A 528 8.67 6.50 -4.53
CA THR A 528 9.73 5.52 -4.25
C THR A 528 10.21 4.87 -5.55
N PRO A 529 11.40 4.24 -5.57
CA PRO A 529 11.80 3.35 -6.65
C PRO A 529 10.73 2.30 -6.99
N ASP A 530 10.72 1.78 -8.22
CA ASP A 530 9.84 0.69 -8.68
C ASP A 530 10.29 -0.67 -8.10
N TRP A 531 10.20 -0.78 -6.79
CA TRP A 531 10.78 -1.87 -6.00
C TRP A 531 10.14 -3.22 -6.26
N ILE A 532 8.86 -3.27 -6.65
CA ILE A 532 8.17 -4.51 -7.03
C ILE A 532 8.71 -5.04 -8.35
N SER A 533 8.84 -4.20 -9.38
CA SER A 533 9.37 -4.64 -10.68
C SER A 533 10.86 -4.98 -10.62
N LEU A 534 11.64 -4.26 -9.78
CA LEU A 534 13.03 -4.61 -9.51
C LEU A 534 13.16 -5.97 -8.80
N PHE A 535 12.29 -6.26 -7.83
CA PHE A 535 12.24 -7.57 -7.19
C PHE A 535 11.91 -8.68 -8.20
N GLN A 536 10.96 -8.44 -9.11
CA GLN A 536 10.63 -9.39 -10.18
C GLN A 536 11.80 -9.66 -11.14
N LEU A 537 12.67 -8.67 -11.39
CA LEU A 537 13.92 -8.87 -12.13
C LEU A 537 14.92 -9.70 -11.33
N TYR A 538 15.07 -9.46 -10.04
CA TYR A 538 15.89 -10.30 -9.16
C TYR A 538 15.44 -11.77 -9.23
N GLU A 539 14.14 -12.05 -9.12
CA GLU A 539 13.61 -13.42 -9.16
C GLU A 539 13.97 -14.14 -10.47
N LEU A 540 14.06 -13.42 -11.59
CA LEU A 540 14.42 -13.99 -12.90
C LEU A 540 15.92 -14.08 -13.17
N THR A 541 16.72 -13.19 -12.57
CA THR A 541 18.14 -13.03 -12.92
C THR A 541 19.10 -13.47 -11.81
N GLY A 542 18.63 -13.59 -10.56
CA GLY A 542 19.45 -13.85 -9.38
C GLY A 542 20.40 -12.69 -9.00
N ARG A 543 20.25 -11.51 -9.62
CA ARG A 543 21.15 -10.37 -9.41
C ARG A 543 20.89 -9.61 -8.12
N ALA A 544 21.88 -9.62 -7.22
CA ALA A 544 21.77 -9.02 -5.90
C ALA A 544 21.50 -7.50 -5.91
N ASP A 545 22.01 -6.76 -6.90
CA ASP A 545 21.82 -5.31 -6.98
C ASP A 545 20.36 -4.92 -7.25
N PHE A 546 19.59 -5.74 -7.98
CA PHE A 546 18.14 -5.56 -8.10
C PHE A 546 17.41 -5.85 -6.79
N LEU A 547 17.84 -6.83 -6.01
CA LEU A 547 17.28 -7.12 -4.69
C LEU A 547 17.57 -5.99 -3.69
N ASP A 548 18.79 -5.47 -3.67
CA ASP A 548 19.20 -4.34 -2.83
C ASP A 548 18.40 -3.07 -3.18
N ALA A 549 18.20 -2.81 -4.47
CA ALA A 549 17.39 -1.70 -4.94
C ALA A 549 15.90 -1.86 -4.57
N ALA A 550 15.36 -3.08 -4.67
CA ALA A 550 14.00 -3.39 -4.21
C ALA A 550 13.85 -3.17 -2.70
N ARG A 551 14.81 -3.64 -1.89
CA ARG A 551 14.84 -3.38 -0.45
C ARG A 551 14.86 -1.90 -0.13
N ARG A 552 15.69 -1.11 -0.82
CA ARG A 552 15.75 0.34 -0.61
C ARG A 552 14.41 1.01 -0.89
N GLY A 553 13.75 0.68 -2.00
CA GLY A 553 12.44 1.23 -2.31
C GLY A 553 11.36 0.79 -1.32
N ALA A 554 11.40 -0.46 -0.87
CA ALA A 554 10.49 -0.96 0.18
C ALA A 554 10.69 -0.24 1.53
N ARG A 555 11.94 0.02 1.94
CA ARG A 555 12.27 0.81 3.16
C ARG A 555 11.77 2.24 3.06
N GLN A 556 11.91 2.87 1.89
CA GLN A 556 11.37 4.20 1.66
C GLN A 556 9.84 4.20 1.70
N TYR A 557 9.19 3.21 1.10
CA TYR A 557 7.72 3.05 1.14
C TYR A 557 7.21 2.84 2.56
N ALA A 558 7.92 2.04 3.37
CA ALA A 558 7.53 1.75 4.75
C ALA A 558 7.38 3.02 5.60
N GLN A 559 8.09 4.10 5.30
CA GLN A 559 7.96 5.37 6.02
C GLN A 559 6.59 6.06 5.85
N PHE A 560 5.78 5.64 4.86
CA PHE A 560 4.39 6.09 4.72
C PHE A 560 3.42 5.35 5.66
N ALA A 561 3.83 4.21 6.24
CA ALA A 561 2.98 3.46 7.16
C ALA A 561 2.94 4.14 8.54
N TRP A 562 1.79 4.09 9.21
CA TRP A 562 1.67 4.62 10.56
C TRP A 562 2.52 3.80 11.55
N PHE A 563 3.28 4.48 12.41
CA PHE A 563 4.01 3.93 13.56
C PHE A 563 3.68 4.68 14.87
N ALA A 564 2.83 5.70 14.77
CA ALA A 564 2.34 6.51 15.87
C ALA A 564 0.83 6.75 15.69
N PRO A 565 0.07 6.96 16.77
CA PRO A 565 0.50 7.05 18.18
C PRO A 565 0.90 5.69 18.80
N ARG A 566 1.70 5.71 19.87
CA ARG A 566 2.11 4.48 20.59
C ARG A 566 0.88 3.73 21.09
N ILE A 567 0.83 2.42 20.82
CA ILE A 567 -0.27 1.55 21.28
C ILE A 567 -0.16 1.37 22.80
N PRO A 568 -1.17 1.76 23.59
CA PRO A 568 -1.12 1.56 25.04
C PRO A 568 -1.43 0.10 25.39
N ALA A 569 -0.78 -0.43 26.43
CA ALA A 569 -1.03 -1.76 26.98
C ALA A 569 -2.30 -1.78 27.86
N GLN A 570 -3.44 -1.46 27.27
CA GLN A 570 -4.74 -1.42 27.94
C GLN A 570 -5.87 -1.76 26.96
N ASP A 571 -7.02 -2.08 27.53
CA ASP A 571 -8.27 -2.12 26.77
C ASP A 571 -8.86 -0.73 26.58
N ILE A 572 -9.63 -0.57 25.51
CA ILE A 572 -10.42 0.62 25.21
C ILE A 572 -11.87 0.24 24.91
N VAL A 573 -12.77 1.19 25.18
CA VAL A 573 -14.20 1.06 24.86
C VAL A 573 -14.45 1.61 23.46
N VAL A 574 -15.08 0.80 22.61
CA VAL A 574 -15.48 1.15 21.24
C VAL A 574 -17.00 1.05 21.09
N ASN A 575 -17.55 1.62 20.01
CA ASN A 575 -18.99 1.62 19.69
C ASN A 575 -19.86 2.22 20.82
N LYS A 576 -19.34 3.28 21.45
CA LYS A 576 -19.96 3.93 22.62
C LYS A 576 -21.41 4.31 22.34
N GLY A 577 -22.30 3.99 23.27
CA GLY A 577 -23.73 4.27 23.14
C GLY A 577 -24.47 3.35 22.16
N GLY A 578 -23.92 2.18 21.83
CA GLY A 578 -24.61 1.17 21.04
C GLY A 578 -24.65 1.47 19.53
N LYS A 579 -23.73 2.32 19.03
CA LYS A 579 -23.71 2.79 17.64
C LYS A 579 -22.31 2.73 17.03
N ALA A 580 -22.25 2.34 15.76
CA ALA A 580 -21.08 2.46 14.93
C ALA A 580 -20.83 3.94 14.55
N PRO A 581 -19.57 4.35 14.34
CA PRO A 581 -19.27 5.70 13.86
C PRO A 581 -19.74 5.89 12.41
N VAL A 582 -20.06 7.14 12.05
CA VAL A 582 -20.42 7.50 10.66
C VAL A 582 -19.29 8.28 10.01
N TYR A 583 -18.79 7.77 8.90
CA TYR A 583 -17.81 8.45 8.08
C TYR A 583 -18.43 9.69 7.44
N TRP A 584 -17.75 10.83 7.54
CA TRP A 584 -18.28 12.12 7.09
C TRP A 584 -18.70 12.11 5.62
N TYR A 585 -17.97 11.40 4.76
CA TYR A 585 -18.30 11.27 3.33
C TYR A 585 -19.61 10.51 3.15
N LEU A 586 -19.82 9.43 3.90
CA LEU A 586 -21.07 8.68 3.84
C LEU A 586 -22.24 9.45 4.48
N ALA A 587 -21.98 10.19 5.55
CA ALA A 587 -22.97 11.08 6.15
C ALA A 587 -23.48 12.12 5.13
N SER A 588 -22.58 12.71 4.33
CA SER A 588 -22.96 13.66 3.27
C SER A 588 -23.78 13.01 2.14
N LYS A 589 -23.70 11.67 2.01
CA LYS A 589 -24.50 10.85 1.10
C LYS A 589 -25.76 10.25 1.77
N GLY A 590 -26.10 10.67 2.99
CA GLY A 590 -27.33 10.30 3.71
C GLY A 590 -27.28 8.98 4.48
N HIS A 591 -26.09 8.39 4.70
CA HIS A 591 -25.95 7.17 5.50
C HIS A 591 -26.19 7.46 6.99
N GLN A 592 -26.74 6.48 7.71
CA GLN A 592 -27.09 6.59 9.13
C GLN A 592 -26.21 5.69 10.00
N PRO A 593 -26.00 6.01 11.30
CA PRO A 593 -25.23 5.15 12.20
C PRO A 593 -25.83 3.75 12.34
N MET A 594 -24.99 2.73 12.16
CA MET A 594 -25.38 1.34 12.39
C MET A 594 -25.54 1.06 13.90
N PRO A 595 -26.48 0.20 14.33
CA PRO A 595 -26.42 -0.41 15.65
C PRO A 595 -25.14 -1.23 15.81
N ALA A 596 -24.44 -1.07 16.93
CA ALA A 596 -23.25 -1.86 17.26
C ALA A 596 -23.09 -1.92 18.78
N ALA A 597 -22.96 -3.11 19.36
CA ALA A 597 -22.79 -3.23 20.80
C ALA A 597 -21.51 -2.52 21.26
N GLU A 598 -21.57 -1.88 22.44
CA GLU A 598 -20.39 -1.34 23.10
C GLU A 598 -19.47 -2.51 23.49
N GLU A 599 -18.21 -2.44 23.09
CA GLU A 599 -17.22 -3.50 23.30
C GLU A 599 -15.99 -2.94 24.00
N LYS A 600 -15.38 -3.74 24.88
CA LYS A 600 -14.07 -3.46 25.48
C LYS A 600 -13.04 -4.37 24.81
N VAL A 601 -12.07 -3.77 24.12
CA VAL A 601 -11.06 -4.52 23.34
C VAL A 601 -9.64 -3.99 23.61
N PRO A 602 -8.61 -4.85 23.51
CA PRO A 602 -7.22 -4.40 23.56
C PRO A 602 -6.94 -3.33 22.50
N ALA A 603 -6.22 -2.26 22.88
CA ALA A 603 -5.98 -1.12 21.99
C ALA A 603 -5.29 -1.51 20.67
N TRP A 604 -4.41 -2.52 20.69
CA TRP A 604 -3.69 -2.99 19.51
C TRP A 604 -4.62 -3.47 18.39
N ARG A 605 -5.81 -3.98 18.74
CA ARG A 605 -6.78 -4.58 17.79
C ARG A 605 -7.25 -3.56 16.76
N VAL A 606 -7.52 -2.33 17.22
CA VAL A 606 -8.04 -1.22 16.40
C VAL A 606 -6.97 -0.18 16.04
N SER A 607 -5.70 -0.57 16.10
CA SER A 607 -4.57 0.27 15.67
C SER A 607 -4.40 0.26 14.14
N GLU A 608 -4.07 1.43 13.63
CA GLU A 608 -3.70 1.72 12.25
C GLU A 608 -2.23 1.42 11.93
N ILE A 609 -1.40 1.11 12.94
CA ILE A 609 0.03 0.90 12.74
C ILE A 609 0.27 -0.19 11.70
N GLY A 610 1.19 0.05 10.77
CA GLY A 610 1.41 -0.83 9.63
C GLY A 610 0.38 -0.69 8.50
N LEU A 611 -0.51 0.31 8.52
CA LEU A 611 -1.29 0.75 7.35
C LEU A 611 -0.76 2.09 6.85
N THR A 612 -0.99 2.39 5.57
CA THR A 612 -0.69 3.72 5.00
C THR A 612 -1.99 4.50 4.80
N PRO A 613 -1.98 5.84 4.76
CA PRO A 613 -3.00 6.57 4.00
C PRO A 613 -3.02 6.11 2.52
N GLU A 614 -3.98 6.52 1.71
CA GLU A 614 -4.06 6.07 0.31
C GLU A 614 -3.00 6.73 -0.58
N SER A 615 -2.91 8.05 -0.51
CA SER A 615 -2.18 8.86 -1.48
C SER A 615 -1.89 10.25 -0.92
N SER A 616 -1.00 11.00 -1.56
CA SER A 616 -0.64 12.36 -1.12
C SER A 616 -1.83 13.31 -1.10
N GLY A 617 -2.73 13.21 -2.10
CA GLY A 617 -3.90 14.09 -2.22
C GLY A 617 -4.99 13.83 -1.18
N THR A 618 -4.98 12.64 -0.56
CA THR A 618 -6.01 12.17 0.35
C THR A 618 -5.47 11.84 1.75
N ALA A 619 -4.20 12.18 2.02
CA ALA A 619 -3.55 12.13 3.33
C ALA A 619 -3.92 13.32 4.23
N SER A 620 -5.12 13.90 4.05
CA SER A 620 -5.66 15.01 4.85
C SER A 620 -6.28 14.56 6.18
N GLY A 621 -6.11 13.29 6.56
CA GLY A 621 -6.61 12.68 7.79
C GLY A 621 -5.72 11.52 8.25
N HIS A 622 -5.96 11.01 9.45
CA HIS A 622 -5.20 9.89 10.05
C HIS A 622 -5.75 8.52 9.62
N ARG A 623 -6.15 8.38 8.35
CA ARG A 623 -6.77 7.16 7.83
C ARG A 623 -5.73 6.11 7.44
N GLY A 624 -6.05 4.83 7.64
CA GLY A 624 -5.26 3.69 7.18
C GLY A 624 -6.05 2.86 6.19
N ILE A 625 -5.48 2.51 5.04
CA ILE A 625 -6.14 1.75 3.97
C ILE A 625 -5.90 0.25 4.16
N PHE A 626 -6.95 -0.57 4.00
CA PHE A 626 -6.85 -2.03 4.15
C PHE A 626 -6.24 -2.75 2.94
N MET A 627 -6.17 -2.08 1.78
CA MET A 627 -5.52 -2.55 0.56
C MET A 627 -3.99 -2.52 0.68
N THR A 628 -3.45 -3.39 1.53
CA THR A 628 -2.03 -3.45 1.89
C THR A 628 -1.22 -4.34 0.95
N ASN A 629 -1.46 -4.22 -0.36
CA ASN A 629 -0.81 -5.04 -1.39
C ASN A 629 0.73 -5.05 -1.31
N TYR A 630 1.36 -4.03 -0.72
CA TYR A 630 2.80 -4.01 -0.44
C TYR A 630 3.27 -5.08 0.56
N ALA A 631 2.41 -5.56 1.45
CA ALA A 631 2.76 -6.43 2.56
C ALA A 631 3.43 -7.75 2.14
N PRO A 632 2.86 -8.58 1.23
CA PRO A 632 3.52 -9.80 0.80
C PRO A 632 4.86 -9.55 0.09
N TRP A 633 5.01 -8.42 -0.64
CA TRP A 633 6.29 -8.04 -1.23
C TRP A 633 7.34 -7.66 -0.17
N MET A 634 6.96 -6.85 0.83
CA MET A 634 7.83 -6.50 1.95
C MET A 634 8.24 -7.74 2.75
N LEU A 635 7.35 -8.71 2.93
CA LEU A 635 7.66 -9.95 3.64
C LEU A 635 8.70 -10.79 2.87
N ARG A 636 8.57 -10.94 1.55
CA ARG A 636 9.56 -11.65 0.70
C ARG A 636 10.91 -10.96 0.68
N ILE A 637 10.91 -9.65 0.39
CA ILE A 637 12.15 -8.86 0.33
C ILE A 637 12.82 -8.83 1.69
N GLY A 638 12.05 -8.62 2.76
CA GLY A 638 12.54 -8.61 4.13
C GLY A 638 13.14 -9.95 4.55
N TYR A 639 12.55 -11.08 4.14
CA TYR A 639 13.15 -12.40 4.36
C TYR A 639 14.48 -12.56 3.61
N LEU A 640 14.48 -12.31 2.30
CA LEU A 640 15.66 -12.51 1.44
C LEU A 640 16.84 -11.58 1.78
N THR A 641 16.55 -10.44 2.40
CA THR A 641 17.55 -9.45 2.80
C THR A 641 17.79 -9.37 4.32
N GLN A 642 17.14 -10.24 5.10
CA GLN A 642 17.19 -10.24 6.57
C GLN A 642 16.73 -8.92 7.21
N ASP A 643 15.88 -8.15 6.53
CA ASP A 643 15.30 -6.91 7.03
C ASP A 643 14.03 -7.20 7.84
N THR A 644 14.17 -7.35 9.16
CA THR A 644 13.05 -7.69 10.07
C THR A 644 12.02 -6.58 10.20
N PHE A 645 12.40 -5.32 9.93
CA PHE A 645 11.44 -4.20 9.93
C PHE A 645 10.40 -4.35 8.85
N LEU A 646 10.82 -4.70 7.63
CA LEU A 646 9.88 -4.95 6.53
C LEU A 646 8.96 -6.15 6.83
N GLN A 647 9.48 -7.20 7.46
CA GLN A 647 8.69 -8.37 7.87
C GLN A 647 7.64 -7.98 8.94
N ASP A 648 8.04 -7.22 9.95
CA ASP A 648 7.16 -6.74 11.02
C ASP A 648 6.07 -5.81 10.47
N VAL A 649 6.42 -4.91 9.56
CA VAL A 649 5.45 -4.00 8.89
C VAL A 649 4.45 -4.80 8.06
N ALA A 650 4.91 -5.73 7.23
CA ALA A 650 4.05 -6.60 6.43
C ALA A 650 3.05 -7.38 7.31
N ARG A 651 3.53 -7.91 8.43
CA ARG A 651 2.70 -8.61 9.40
C ARG A 651 1.70 -7.69 10.10
N ALA A 652 2.13 -6.50 10.51
CA ALA A 652 1.26 -5.48 11.09
C ALA A 652 0.13 -5.10 10.13
N ALA A 653 0.40 -5.09 8.82
CA ALA A 653 -0.54 -4.69 7.78
C ALA A 653 -1.70 -5.67 7.54
N VAL A 654 -1.53 -6.98 7.81
CA VAL A 654 -2.50 -8.02 7.39
C VAL A 654 -3.16 -8.75 8.55
N VAL A 655 -2.39 -9.21 9.54
CA VAL A 655 -2.85 -10.25 10.47
C VAL A 655 -3.91 -9.75 11.45
N GLY A 656 -4.98 -10.53 11.62
CA GLY A 656 -6.09 -10.30 12.56
C GLY A 656 -6.87 -9.00 12.37
N ARG A 657 -6.91 -8.42 11.16
CA ARG A 657 -7.54 -7.09 10.93
C ARG A 657 -9.04 -7.17 10.65
N TYR A 658 -9.48 -8.22 10.00
CA TYR A 658 -10.85 -8.34 9.52
C TYR A 658 -11.19 -9.80 9.23
N ALA A 659 -12.45 -10.17 9.43
CA ALA A 659 -12.97 -11.52 9.17
C ALA A 659 -13.76 -11.63 7.85
N ASN A 660 -13.97 -10.52 7.14
CA ASN A 660 -14.56 -10.42 5.80
C ASN A 660 -14.09 -9.11 5.13
N PHE A 661 -14.65 -8.69 4.00
CA PHE A 661 -14.31 -7.42 3.34
C PHE A 661 -14.61 -6.24 4.28
N PRO A 662 -13.59 -5.48 4.73
CA PRO A 662 -13.75 -4.49 5.79
C PRO A 662 -14.18 -3.12 5.26
N GLY A 663 -14.48 -2.99 3.96
CA GLY A 663 -14.50 -1.71 3.26
C GLY A 663 -13.08 -1.18 3.02
N TYR A 664 -12.94 0.11 2.73
CA TYR A 664 -11.69 0.64 2.19
C TYR A 664 -10.64 1.04 3.26
N HIS A 665 -11.09 1.63 4.37
CA HIS A 665 -10.19 2.26 5.34
C HIS A 665 -10.66 2.14 6.80
N ILE A 666 -9.73 2.28 7.74
CA ILE A 666 -9.99 2.45 9.17
C ILE A 666 -10.00 3.95 9.54
N ASN A 667 -10.24 4.25 10.81
CA ASN A 667 -10.02 5.55 11.44
C ASN A 667 -11.03 6.63 11.02
N THR A 668 -12.29 6.23 10.85
CA THR A 668 -13.42 7.14 11.11
C THR A 668 -13.55 7.41 12.61
N ALA A 669 -13.44 6.34 13.40
CA ALA A 669 -13.19 6.33 14.84
C ALA A 669 -12.57 4.97 15.20
N ARG A 670 -12.17 4.76 16.46
CA ARG A 670 -11.81 3.42 16.94
C ARG A 670 -13.08 2.58 17.07
N THR A 671 -13.18 1.53 16.26
CA THR A 671 -14.35 0.63 16.19
C THR A 671 -13.91 -0.77 15.77
N THR A 672 -14.66 -1.77 16.21
CA THR A 672 -14.55 -3.19 15.83
C THR A 672 -15.50 -3.56 14.69
N VAL A 673 -16.42 -2.67 14.29
CA VAL A 673 -17.53 -3.03 13.41
C VAL A 673 -17.07 -3.55 12.05
N TYR A 674 -16.05 -2.94 11.44
CA TYR A 674 -15.52 -3.36 10.13
C TYR A 674 -14.85 -4.73 10.17
N GLU A 675 -14.45 -5.22 11.35
CA GLU A 675 -13.70 -6.47 11.47
C GLU A 675 -14.63 -7.70 11.46
N LYS A 676 -15.95 -7.50 11.68
CA LYS A 676 -16.92 -8.56 11.86
C LYS A 676 -17.29 -9.22 10.53
N PRO A 677 -17.57 -10.54 10.51
CA PRO A 677 -17.82 -11.26 9.26
C PRO A 677 -19.10 -10.84 8.53
N ASP A 678 -20.12 -10.36 9.26
CA ASP A 678 -21.40 -9.90 8.74
C ASP A 678 -21.43 -8.41 8.38
N TYR A 679 -20.33 -7.68 8.60
CA TYR A 679 -20.25 -6.25 8.31
C TYR A 679 -20.66 -5.92 6.87
N PRO A 680 -20.07 -6.53 5.82
CA PRO A 680 -20.40 -6.19 4.44
C PRO A 680 -21.71 -6.82 3.92
N LEU A 681 -22.37 -7.70 4.69
CA LEU A 681 -23.54 -8.47 4.25
C LEU A 681 -24.85 -7.69 4.42
N ARG A 682 -24.89 -6.46 3.91
CA ARG A 682 -26.03 -5.55 4.01
C ARG A 682 -26.06 -4.55 2.86
N PRO A 683 -27.22 -3.92 2.56
CA PRO A 683 -27.31 -2.89 1.54
C PRO A 683 -26.30 -1.75 1.78
N PHE A 684 -25.73 -1.20 0.70
CA PHE A 684 -24.69 -0.17 0.80
C PHE A 684 -25.08 1.04 1.67
N LYS A 685 -26.36 1.45 1.62
CA LYS A 685 -26.90 2.58 2.40
C LYS A 685 -26.94 2.32 3.92
N GLU A 686 -26.82 1.08 4.34
CA GLU A 686 -26.78 0.69 5.75
C GLU A 686 -25.36 0.63 6.31
N LEU A 687 -24.32 0.80 5.48
CA LEU A 687 -22.92 0.85 5.91
C LEU A 687 -22.56 2.27 6.33
N SER A 688 -21.97 2.45 7.52
CA SER A 688 -21.68 3.77 8.09
C SER A 688 -20.19 4.05 8.35
N VAL A 689 -19.38 3.01 8.56
CA VAL A 689 -18.02 3.17 9.12
C VAL A 689 -16.99 3.67 8.12
N ASN A 690 -16.99 3.20 6.87
CA ASN A 690 -16.01 3.55 5.84
C ASN A 690 -16.58 3.36 4.43
N SER A 691 -15.89 3.86 3.41
CA SER A 691 -16.29 3.72 2.01
C SER A 691 -16.12 2.30 1.47
N PHE A 692 -16.91 1.95 0.45
CA PHE A 692 -16.84 0.68 -0.27
C PHE A 692 -16.56 0.91 -1.74
N HIS A 693 -15.50 0.28 -2.24
CA HIS A 693 -15.13 0.24 -3.65
C HIS A 693 -15.21 -1.22 -4.11
N PHE A 694 -16.31 -1.59 -4.77
CA PHE A 694 -16.64 -3.01 -5.05
C PHE A 694 -15.62 -3.70 -5.96
N ASN A 695 -14.92 -2.92 -6.78
CA ASN A 695 -13.81 -3.39 -7.60
C ASN A 695 -12.55 -3.77 -6.79
N HIS A 696 -12.50 -3.51 -5.48
CA HIS A 696 -11.37 -3.86 -4.59
C HIS A 696 -11.52 -5.22 -3.89
N ILE A 697 -12.69 -5.87 -3.97
CA ILE A 697 -12.95 -7.14 -3.27
C ILE A 697 -11.98 -8.24 -3.73
N TRP A 698 -11.91 -8.47 -5.05
CA TRP A 698 -11.02 -9.50 -5.62
C TRP A 698 -9.53 -9.19 -5.47
N PRO A 699 -9.06 -7.94 -5.65
CA PRO A 699 -7.70 -7.55 -5.28
C PRO A 699 -7.36 -7.79 -3.80
N GLN A 700 -8.30 -7.56 -2.88
CA GLN A 700 -8.08 -7.83 -1.45
C GLN A 700 -7.93 -9.34 -1.20
N LEU A 701 -8.75 -10.16 -1.86
CA LEU A 701 -8.61 -11.63 -1.81
C LEU A 701 -7.24 -12.10 -2.31
N SER A 702 -6.78 -11.56 -3.44
CA SER A 702 -5.49 -11.95 -4.04
C SER A 702 -4.31 -11.49 -3.18
N LEU A 703 -4.41 -10.31 -2.54
CA LEU A 703 -3.48 -9.87 -1.49
C LEU A 703 -3.39 -10.89 -0.35
N LEU A 704 -4.53 -11.36 0.18
CA LEU A 704 -4.55 -12.30 1.30
C LEU A 704 -3.97 -13.67 0.92
N VAL A 705 -4.25 -14.16 -0.28
CA VAL A 705 -3.65 -15.38 -0.83
C VAL A 705 -2.14 -15.21 -0.96
N ASP A 706 -1.68 -14.10 -1.56
CA ASP A 706 -0.26 -13.85 -1.73
C ASP A 706 0.48 -13.74 -0.39
N TYR A 707 -0.13 -13.11 0.61
CA TYR A 707 0.39 -13.08 1.97
C TYR A 707 0.46 -14.49 2.58
N LEU A 708 -0.59 -15.31 2.44
CA LEU A 708 -0.63 -16.67 2.98
C LEU A 708 0.44 -17.59 2.36
N VAL A 709 0.59 -17.53 1.04
CA VAL A 709 1.65 -18.28 0.32
C VAL A 709 3.03 -17.79 0.73
N THR A 710 3.20 -16.47 0.83
CA THR A 710 4.46 -15.85 1.24
C THR A 710 4.84 -16.20 2.69
N ASP A 711 3.89 -16.18 3.63
CA ASP A 711 4.10 -16.52 5.04
C ASP A 711 4.58 -17.98 5.17
N ALA A 712 3.99 -18.90 4.39
CA ALA A 712 4.45 -20.28 4.30
C ALA A 712 5.85 -20.39 3.67
N TYR A 713 6.14 -19.67 2.58
CA TYR A 713 7.46 -19.64 1.95
C TYR A 713 8.55 -19.16 2.92
N VAL A 714 8.32 -18.03 3.60
CA VAL A 714 9.28 -17.44 4.55
C VAL A 714 9.51 -18.35 5.75
N ARG A 715 8.45 -18.83 6.41
CA ARG A 715 8.59 -19.70 7.59
C ARG A 715 9.16 -21.07 7.25
N SER A 716 8.90 -21.56 6.04
CA SER A 716 9.47 -22.83 5.57
C SER A 716 10.90 -22.70 5.05
N ALA A 717 11.48 -21.49 5.07
CA ALA A 717 12.76 -21.18 4.46
C ALA A 717 12.87 -21.62 2.98
N GLY A 718 11.79 -21.44 2.22
CA GLY A 718 11.69 -21.82 0.81
C GLY A 718 11.43 -23.31 0.55
N ASN A 719 11.21 -24.13 1.59
CA ASN A 719 10.83 -25.54 1.40
C ASN A 719 9.38 -25.70 0.89
N VAL A 720 8.54 -24.69 1.06
CA VAL A 720 7.22 -24.59 0.42
C VAL A 720 7.30 -23.43 -0.56
N ASP A 721 7.25 -23.72 -1.85
CA ASP A 721 7.43 -22.71 -2.90
C ASP A 721 6.58 -23.03 -4.13
N PHE A 722 5.90 -22.01 -4.65
CA PHE A 722 4.95 -22.14 -5.76
C PHE A 722 5.18 -21.08 -6.83
N PRO A 723 5.24 -21.46 -8.12
CA PRO A 723 5.38 -20.51 -9.22
C PRO A 723 4.23 -19.51 -9.28
N SER A 724 4.55 -18.29 -9.72
CA SER A 724 3.58 -17.19 -9.81
C SER A 724 3.67 -16.41 -11.11
N GLU A 725 2.53 -15.87 -11.55
CA GLU A 725 2.46 -14.75 -12.50
C GLU A 725 2.27 -13.42 -11.77
N PHE A 726 2.31 -12.30 -12.51
CA PHE A 726 2.14 -10.97 -11.94
C PHE A 726 0.76 -10.38 -12.22
N ILE A 727 0.07 -9.97 -11.16
CA ILE A 727 -1.13 -9.13 -11.23
C ILE A 727 -0.66 -7.69 -11.06
N GLU A 728 -0.59 -6.94 -12.17
CA GLU A 728 -0.22 -5.52 -12.12
C GLU A 728 -1.32 -4.67 -11.48
N GLY A 729 -2.59 -4.92 -11.83
CA GLY A 729 -3.70 -4.06 -11.45
C GLY A 729 -3.47 -2.60 -11.90
N TYR A 730 -4.02 -1.65 -11.15
CA TYR A 730 -3.68 -0.23 -11.27
C TYR A 730 -3.30 0.33 -9.90
N ALA A 731 -2.62 1.48 -9.88
CA ALA A 731 -2.12 2.12 -8.68
C ALA A 731 -1.18 1.20 -7.89
N TYR A 732 -1.58 0.80 -6.67
CA TYR A 732 -0.80 -0.04 -5.77
C TYR A 732 -1.39 -1.46 -5.63
N LEU A 733 -2.41 -1.84 -6.42
CA LEU A 733 -3.14 -3.11 -6.33
C LEU A 733 -2.39 -4.29 -6.97
N GLN A 734 -1.11 -4.45 -6.59
CA GLN A 734 -0.16 -5.39 -7.19
C GLN A 734 0.01 -6.65 -6.32
N SER A 735 -0.19 -7.83 -6.90
CA SER A 735 -0.05 -9.12 -6.21
C SER A 735 0.58 -10.18 -7.12
N LYS A 736 1.04 -11.28 -6.54
CA LYS A 736 1.35 -12.50 -7.30
C LYS A 736 0.08 -13.31 -7.56
N PHE A 737 0.04 -13.99 -8.71
CA PHE A 737 -1.01 -14.94 -9.11
C PHE A 737 -0.50 -16.37 -8.97
N TYR A 738 -1.24 -17.24 -8.28
CA TYR A 738 -0.88 -18.64 -8.06
C TYR A 738 -1.89 -19.64 -8.65
N GLY A 739 -1.50 -20.92 -8.72
CA GLY A 739 -2.40 -22.05 -9.05
C GLY A 739 -2.42 -22.50 -10.52
N HIS A 740 -1.69 -21.84 -11.42
CA HIS A 740 -1.57 -22.22 -12.84
C HIS A 740 -0.46 -23.24 -13.14
N LEU A 741 0.48 -23.43 -12.21
CA LEU A 741 1.60 -24.38 -12.33
C LEU A 741 1.85 -25.08 -10.98
N PRO A 742 2.43 -26.29 -11.00
CA PRO A 742 2.82 -26.97 -9.78
C PRO A 742 4.12 -26.37 -9.20
N GLY A 743 4.22 -26.38 -7.88
CA GLY A 743 5.41 -26.02 -7.13
C GLY A 743 6.03 -27.20 -6.39
N THR A 744 6.64 -26.87 -5.25
CA THR A 744 7.37 -27.80 -4.40
C THR A 744 6.98 -27.71 -2.93
N PHE A 745 7.05 -28.86 -2.25
CA PHE A 745 6.73 -28.98 -0.83
C PHE A 745 7.71 -29.96 -0.15
N TYR A 746 8.61 -29.44 0.68
CA TYR A 746 9.68 -30.18 1.37
C TYR A 746 10.43 -31.16 0.45
N GLY A 747 10.84 -30.67 -0.72
CA GLY A 747 11.60 -31.42 -1.73
C GLY A 747 10.75 -32.19 -2.74
N GLU A 748 9.44 -32.35 -2.50
CA GLU A 748 8.54 -32.98 -3.47
C GLU A 748 8.14 -32.00 -4.56
N LYS A 749 8.24 -32.42 -5.82
CA LYS A 749 7.83 -31.66 -6.99
C LYS A 749 6.42 -32.09 -7.44
N ASN A 750 5.85 -31.36 -8.40
CA ASN A 750 4.53 -31.63 -8.95
C ASN A 750 3.40 -31.51 -7.90
N VAL A 751 3.57 -30.60 -6.94
CA VAL A 751 2.58 -30.30 -5.90
C VAL A 751 1.80 -29.05 -6.32
N TRP A 752 0.48 -29.10 -6.26
CA TRP A 752 -0.41 -28.05 -6.74
C TRP A 752 -1.13 -27.38 -5.58
N LEU A 753 -1.05 -26.05 -5.49
CA LEU A 753 -1.84 -25.28 -4.53
C LEU A 753 -3.33 -25.55 -4.71
N TRP A 754 -4.02 -25.79 -3.59
CA TRP A 754 -5.44 -26.14 -3.56
C TRP A 754 -6.03 -25.79 -2.21
N LEU A 755 -6.87 -24.75 -2.18
CA LEU A 755 -7.45 -24.10 -1.01
C LEU A 755 -8.99 -24.10 -1.12
N PRO A 756 -9.65 -25.27 -1.22
CA PRO A 756 -11.11 -25.30 -1.31
C PRO A 756 -11.74 -24.87 0.02
N ASP A 757 -12.85 -24.14 -0.05
CA ASP A 757 -13.61 -23.67 1.12
C ASP A 757 -13.95 -24.82 2.10
N GLY A 758 -13.65 -24.68 3.39
CA GLY A 758 -13.95 -25.71 4.38
C GLY A 758 -13.22 -27.04 4.13
N LEU A 759 -11.97 -27.00 3.66
CA LEU A 759 -11.10 -28.18 3.55
C LEU A 759 -10.90 -28.88 4.90
N LEU A 760 -10.72 -28.09 5.94
CA LEU A 760 -10.49 -28.53 7.30
C LEU A 760 -11.07 -27.54 8.31
N THR A 761 -11.26 -27.99 9.54
CA THR A 761 -11.50 -27.12 10.69
C THR A 761 -10.34 -27.23 11.68
N THR A 762 -10.07 -26.14 12.37
CA THR A 762 -9.08 -25.99 13.44
C THR A 762 -9.78 -25.40 14.66
N PHE A 763 -9.42 -25.85 15.86
CA PHE A 763 -9.92 -25.27 17.12
C PHE A 763 -9.15 -24.02 17.55
N SER A 764 -8.12 -23.61 16.79
CA SER A 764 -7.37 -22.38 17.06
C SER A 764 -7.53 -21.36 15.95
N GLU A 765 -7.90 -20.13 16.32
CA GLU A 765 -7.95 -18.96 15.44
C GLU A 765 -6.55 -18.47 15.04
N GLU A 766 -5.50 -18.88 15.75
CA GLU A 766 -4.12 -18.44 15.52
C GLU A 766 -3.39 -19.25 14.44
N LEU A 767 -3.97 -20.37 13.99
CA LEU A 767 -3.37 -21.21 12.94
C LEU A 767 -3.99 -20.88 11.59
N ASN A 768 -3.25 -20.12 10.78
CA ASN A 768 -3.48 -20.09 9.34
C ASN A 768 -2.96 -21.38 8.72
N TYR A 769 -3.48 -21.79 7.58
CA TYR A 769 -2.96 -22.94 6.84
C TYR A 769 -2.85 -22.67 5.34
N LEU A 770 -1.83 -23.24 4.71
CA LEU A 770 -1.73 -23.40 3.26
C LEU A 770 -1.90 -24.87 2.92
N SER A 771 -2.65 -25.19 1.86
CA SER A 771 -2.87 -26.57 1.43
C SER A 771 -2.57 -26.78 -0.06
N ALA A 772 -2.15 -28.00 -0.37
CA ALA A 772 -1.81 -28.43 -1.71
C ALA A 772 -2.03 -29.93 -1.88
N TYR A 773 -2.02 -30.43 -3.11
CA TYR A 773 -2.14 -31.85 -3.43
C TYR A 773 -1.17 -32.26 -4.54
N GLY A 774 -0.90 -33.55 -4.66
CA GLY A 774 0.04 -34.10 -5.64
C GLY A 774 0.59 -35.43 -5.15
N ASN A 775 1.24 -36.21 -6.02
CA ASN A 775 1.92 -37.45 -5.65
C ASN A 775 1.10 -38.39 -4.73
N ASN A 776 -0.21 -38.52 -5.00
CA ASN A 776 -1.14 -39.31 -4.16
C ASN A 776 -1.12 -38.90 -2.67
N SER A 777 -0.97 -37.60 -2.38
CA SER A 777 -0.83 -37.05 -1.04
C SER A 777 -1.58 -35.71 -0.89
N LEU A 778 -1.98 -35.40 0.33
CA LEU A 778 -2.44 -34.07 0.76
C LEU A 778 -1.32 -33.39 1.57
N TYR A 779 -1.01 -32.14 1.24
CA TYR A 779 0.03 -31.35 1.88
C TYR A 779 -0.62 -30.18 2.62
N LEU A 780 -0.22 -29.95 3.88
CA LEU A 780 -0.73 -28.87 4.72
C LEU A 780 0.45 -28.19 5.41
N ALA A 781 0.47 -26.86 5.44
CA ALA A 781 1.43 -26.08 6.20
C ALA A 781 0.69 -25.13 7.13
N PHE A 782 0.81 -25.33 8.44
CA PHE A 782 0.17 -24.51 9.45
C PHE A 782 1.16 -23.43 9.93
N SER A 783 0.77 -22.16 9.85
CA SER A 783 1.57 -21.04 10.36
C SER A 783 0.92 -20.40 11.58
N ASN A 784 1.68 -20.35 12.66
CA ASN A 784 1.21 -19.84 13.95
C ASN A 784 1.40 -18.32 14.04
N GLN A 785 0.29 -17.61 14.23
CA GLN A 785 0.25 -16.16 14.36
C GLN A 785 0.33 -15.70 15.83
N ALA A 786 0.44 -16.61 16.78
CA ALA A 786 0.67 -16.30 18.19
C ALA A 786 2.16 -16.25 18.55
N SER A 787 2.45 -15.54 19.65
CA SER A 787 3.79 -15.49 20.26
C SER A 787 4.11 -16.69 21.16
N GLU A 788 3.16 -17.62 21.30
CA GLU A 788 3.27 -18.87 22.05
C GLU A 788 3.00 -20.07 21.13
N ALA A 789 3.47 -21.26 21.52
CA ALA A 789 3.18 -22.48 20.77
C ALA A 789 1.70 -22.81 20.86
N VAL A 790 1.10 -23.20 19.74
CA VAL A 790 -0.33 -23.52 19.64
C VAL A 790 -0.47 -24.99 19.31
N THR A 791 -1.33 -25.69 20.06
CA THR A 791 -1.75 -27.06 19.74
C THR A 791 -3.21 -27.01 19.33
N SER A 792 -3.54 -27.66 18.22
CA SER A 792 -4.93 -27.74 17.75
C SER A 792 -5.24 -29.13 17.21
N GLU A 793 -6.49 -29.56 17.41
CA GLU A 793 -7.03 -30.71 16.69
C GLU A 793 -7.52 -30.24 15.31
N ILE A 794 -7.08 -30.95 14.27
CA ILE A 794 -7.44 -30.70 12.89
C ILE A 794 -8.44 -31.76 12.47
N THR A 795 -9.58 -31.33 11.94
CA THR A 795 -10.60 -32.22 11.37
C THR A 795 -10.69 -31.97 9.87
N LEU A 796 -10.39 -33.00 9.08
CA LEU A 796 -10.43 -32.93 7.62
C LEU A 796 -11.85 -33.19 7.10
N ASN A 797 -12.26 -32.44 6.08
CA ASN A 797 -13.56 -32.63 5.44
C ASN A 797 -13.53 -33.84 4.51
N THR A 798 -14.17 -34.94 4.91
CA THR A 798 -14.18 -36.22 4.18
C THR A 798 -14.95 -36.17 2.86
N THR A 799 -15.73 -35.12 2.60
CA THR A 799 -16.38 -34.93 1.28
C THR A 799 -15.39 -34.40 0.24
N LYS A 800 -14.30 -33.77 0.67
CA LYS A 800 -13.23 -33.21 -0.18
C LYS A 800 -11.97 -34.05 -0.17
N VAL A 801 -11.65 -34.63 1.00
CA VAL A 801 -10.46 -35.46 1.21
C VAL A 801 -10.89 -36.93 1.29
N PRO A 802 -10.51 -37.80 0.34
CA PRO A 802 -10.98 -39.18 0.26
C PRO A 802 -10.32 -40.10 1.30
N LEU A 803 -10.64 -39.90 2.58
CA LEU A 803 -10.18 -40.71 3.70
C LEU A 803 -11.18 -41.82 4.03
N HIS A 804 -10.71 -43.07 4.08
CA HIS A 804 -11.50 -44.23 4.45
C HIS A 804 -11.39 -44.48 5.97
N PRO A 805 -12.50 -44.56 6.73
CA PRO A 805 -12.46 -44.67 8.20
C PRO A 805 -11.67 -45.87 8.75
N ALA A 806 -11.64 -46.98 8.00
CA ALA A 806 -10.91 -48.19 8.39
C ALA A 806 -9.43 -48.19 7.95
N LYS A 807 -9.01 -47.28 7.07
CA LYS A 807 -7.63 -47.20 6.58
C LYS A 807 -6.78 -46.38 7.56
N THR A 808 -5.54 -46.80 7.75
CA THR A 808 -4.51 -46.01 8.44
C THR A 808 -3.60 -45.39 7.39
N TYR A 809 -3.39 -44.09 7.51
CA TYR A 809 -2.56 -43.27 6.62
C TYR A 809 -1.26 -42.90 7.33
N VAL A 810 -0.22 -42.61 6.55
CA VAL A 810 1.05 -42.08 7.05
C VAL A 810 0.98 -40.55 7.04
N LEU A 811 1.25 -39.95 8.20
CA LEU A 811 1.35 -38.51 8.39
C LEU A 811 2.83 -38.15 8.63
N GLU A 812 3.49 -37.59 7.62
CA GLU A 812 4.85 -37.05 7.76
C GLU A 812 4.79 -35.61 8.25
N LEU A 813 5.75 -35.22 9.09
CA LEU A 813 5.73 -33.95 9.80
C LEU A 813 7.09 -33.24 9.70
N TRP A 814 7.03 -31.92 9.56
CA TRP A 814 8.17 -31.02 9.70
C TRP A 814 7.79 -29.92 10.68
N GLU A 815 8.54 -29.77 11.76
CA GLU A 815 8.35 -28.70 12.74
C GLU A 815 9.52 -27.72 12.61
N ASN A 816 9.23 -26.45 12.29
CA ASN A 816 10.24 -25.44 11.97
C ASN A 816 11.33 -25.96 11.02
N ASN A 817 10.89 -26.61 9.94
CA ASN A 817 11.73 -27.19 8.89
C ASN A 817 12.54 -28.42 9.27
N GLN A 818 12.39 -28.94 10.49
CA GLN A 818 13.02 -30.18 10.92
C GLN A 818 12.06 -31.34 10.78
N LYS A 819 12.46 -32.36 10.01
CA LYS A 819 11.66 -33.59 9.86
C LYS A 819 11.49 -34.28 11.22
N ARG A 820 10.26 -34.64 11.56
CA ARG A 820 9.90 -35.37 12.78
C ARG A 820 9.57 -36.83 12.44
N GLU A 821 9.41 -37.64 13.47
CA GLU A 821 8.92 -39.01 13.30
C GLU A 821 7.51 -39.01 12.69
N SER A 822 7.31 -39.85 11.68
CA SER A 822 6.00 -39.98 11.03
C SER A 822 4.97 -40.55 11.99
N GLN A 823 3.77 -40.00 11.96
CA GLN A 823 2.64 -40.46 12.76
C GLN A 823 1.68 -41.31 11.92
N ARG A 824 0.76 -42.01 12.59
CA ARG A 824 -0.33 -42.75 11.97
C ARG A 824 -1.63 -41.95 12.11
N LEU A 825 -2.29 -41.70 10.98
CA LEU A 825 -3.61 -41.08 10.94
C LEU A 825 -4.66 -42.16 10.70
N ARG A 826 -5.64 -42.32 11.61
CA ARG A 826 -6.81 -43.18 11.41
C ARG A 826 -8.07 -42.31 11.48
N GLY A 827 -8.96 -42.46 10.50
CA GLY A 827 -10.12 -41.57 10.36
C GLY A 827 -9.73 -40.27 9.68
N HIS A 828 -10.19 -39.13 10.21
CA HIS A 828 -10.08 -37.81 9.57
C HIS A 828 -9.64 -36.70 10.54
N GLN A 829 -9.15 -37.07 11.73
CA GLN A 829 -8.70 -36.14 12.76
C GLN A 829 -7.27 -36.42 13.19
N PHE A 830 -6.50 -35.36 13.45
CA PHE A 830 -5.16 -35.45 14.04
C PHE A 830 -4.83 -34.18 14.82
N SER A 831 -3.93 -34.28 15.79
CA SER A 831 -3.42 -33.11 16.51
C SER A 831 -2.17 -32.56 15.83
N VAL A 832 -2.08 -31.24 15.74
CA VAL A 832 -0.88 -30.54 15.28
C VAL A 832 -0.43 -29.55 16.36
N GLN A 833 0.86 -29.60 16.69
CA GLN A 833 1.53 -28.58 17.48
C GLN A 833 2.33 -27.69 16.53
N VAL A 834 2.18 -26.37 16.66
CA VAL A 834 2.87 -25.38 15.87
C VAL A 834 3.64 -24.45 16.80
N PRO A 835 4.99 -24.36 16.68
CA PRO A 835 5.81 -23.50 17.53
C PRO A 835 5.37 -22.03 17.48
N ALA A 836 5.71 -21.27 18.52
CA ALA A 836 5.49 -19.82 18.58
C ALA A 836 6.06 -19.14 17.35
N LYS A 837 5.23 -18.37 16.62
CA LYS A 837 5.62 -17.73 15.36
C LYS A 837 6.34 -18.70 14.40
N GLY A 838 6.00 -19.99 14.46
CA GLY A 838 6.63 -21.05 13.71
C GLY A 838 5.74 -21.59 12.60
N LEU A 839 6.18 -22.70 12.03
CA LEU A 839 5.43 -23.46 11.05
C LEU A 839 5.56 -24.96 11.32
N THR A 840 4.45 -25.66 11.15
CA THR A 840 4.43 -27.13 11.10
C THR A 840 3.79 -27.57 9.80
N ALA A 841 4.54 -28.32 9.00
CA ALA A 841 4.06 -28.91 7.77
C ALA A 841 3.74 -30.39 7.96
N CYS A 842 2.69 -30.83 7.27
CA CYS A 842 2.11 -32.16 7.33
C CYS A 842 1.95 -32.69 5.91
N VAL A 843 2.33 -33.95 5.67
CA VAL A 843 2.03 -34.65 4.42
C VAL A 843 1.31 -35.94 4.73
N ILE A 844 0.07 -36.05 4.26
CA ILE A 844 -0.77 -37.24 4.43
C ILE A 844 -0.66 -38.06 3.16
N ARG A 845 0.01 -39.22 3.25
CA ARG A 845 0.26 -40.12 2.14
C ARG A 845 -0.97 -40.93 1.77
N GLU A 846 -1.01 -41.38 0.53
CA GLU A 846 -2.03 -42.28 -0.02
C GLU A 846 -3.45 -41.69 -0.02
N VAL A 847 -3.54 -40.39 -0.25
CA VAL A 847 -4.78 -39.62 -0.35
C VAL A 847 -4.88 -39.07 -1.79
N PRO A 848 -5.63 -39.73 -2.69
CA PRO A 848 -5.74 -39.32 -4.08
C PRO A 848 -6.72 -38.15 -4.23
N VAL A 849 -6.33 -36.95 -3.80
CA VAL A 849 -7.11 -35.73 -4.03
C VAL A 849 -7.25 -35.49 -5.53
N ALA A 850 -8.47 -35.27 -6.00
CA ALA A 850 -8.78 -35.08 -7.41
C ALA A 850 -9.67 -33.85 -7.59
N PRO A 851 -9.08 -32.64 -7.70
CA PRO A 851 -9.83 -31.44 -8.04
C PRO A 851 -10.47 -31.60 -9.42
N THR A 852 -11.58 -30.90 -9.60
CA THR A 852 -12.41 -30.98 -10.79
C THR A 852 -12.02 -29.88 -11.77
N PHE A 853 -12.33 -28.63 -11.45
CA PHE A 853 -12.13 -27.46 -12.29
C PHE A 853 -10.64 -27.14 -12.52
N GLN A 854 -9.82 -27.03 -11.48
CA GLN A 854 -8.40 -26.67 -11.62
C GLN A 854 -7.66 -27.66 -12.51
N ARG A 855 -7.87 -28.96 -12.26
CA ARG A 855 -7.25 -30.04 -13.03
C ARG A 855 -7.63 -29.94 -14.51
N ASP A 856 -8.91 -29.72 -14.80
CA ASP A 856 -9.38 -29.59 -16.17
C ASP A 856 -8.85 -28.30 -16.82
N PHE A 857 -8.69 -27.21 -16.06
CA PHE A 857 -8.22 -25.91 -16.56
C PHE A 857 -6.71 -25.89 -16.90
N VAL A 858 -5.88 -26.58 -16.14
CA VAL A 858 -4.40 -26.55 -16.31
C VAL A 858 -3.88 -27.64 -17.26
N GLN A 859 -4.73 -28.59 -17.68
CA GLN A 859 -4.33 -29.66 -18.59
C GLN A 859 -4.46 -29.24 -20.05
N ALA A 860 -3.33 -28.93 -20.69
CA ALA A 860 -3.30 -28.55 -22.11
C ALA A 860 -3.79 -29.67 -23.05
N GLN A 861 -4.44 -29.29 -24.15
CA GLN A 861 -4.95 -30.22 -25.18
C GLN A 861 -3.93 -30.56 -26.28
N GLY A 862 -2.67 -30.12 -26.16
CA GLY A 862 -1.58 -30.49 -27.06
C GLY A 862 -1.58 -29.85 -28.46
N ARG A 863 -2.57 -29.01 -28.80
CA ARG A 863 -2.58 -28.15 -30.00
C ARG A 863 -2.95 -26.72 -29.61
N THR A 864 -2.26 -25.74 -30.18
CA THR A 864 -2.47 -24.30 -29.91
C THR A 864 -2.95 -23.63 -31.18
N TRP A 865 -4.04 -22.86 -31.09
CA TRP A 865 -4.54 -22.06 -32.20
C TRP A 865 -3.40 -21.31 -32.91
N GLN A 866 -3.40 -21.31 -34.24
CA GLN A 866 -2.46 -20.52 -35.05
C GLN A 866 -2.97 -19.08 -35.19
N THR A 867 -4.26 -18.94 -35.47
CA THR A 867 -4.94 -17.65 -35.59
C THR A 867 -5.90 -17.51 -34.43
N GLY A 868 -5.51 -16.75 -33.41
CA GLY A 868 -6.33 -16.54 -32.21
C GLY A 868 -6.96 -15.17 -32.08
N TYR A 869 -6.61 -14.19 -32.91
CA TYR A 869 -7.18 -12.84 -32.91
C TYR A 869 -7.42 -12.36 -34.35
N LEU A 870 -8.57 -11.74 -34.59
CA LEU A 870 -8.98 -11.20 -35.89
C LEU A 870 -9.62 -9.81 -35.73
N GLU A 871 -9.35 -8.94 -36.70
CA GLU A 871 -10.03 -7.65 -36.87
C GLU A 871 -10.67 -7.62 -38.26
N ASP A 872 -11.93 -7.18 -38.34
CA ASP A 872 -12.62 -6.93 -39.61
C ASP A 872 -13.00 -5.45 -39.71
N GLU A 873 -12.36 -4.74 -40.63
CA GLU A 873 -12.58 -3.31 -40.86
C GLU A 873 -13.97 -3.02 -41.45
N THR A 874 -14.56 -3.96 -42.20
CA THR A 874 -15.85 -3.78 -42.86
C THR A 874 -16.98 -3.58 -41.86
N THR A 875 -16.95 -4.38 -40.79
CA THR A 875 -17.93 -4.36 -39.70
C THR A 875 -17.43 -3.64 -38.46
N GLY A 876 -16.13 -3.36 -38.35
CA GLY A 876 -15.52 -2.76 -37.17
C GLY A 876 -15.56 -3.72 -35.98
N THR A 877 -15.29 -5.00 -36.20
CA THR A 877 -15.42 -6.05 -35.18
C THR A 877 -14.11 -6.75 -34.91
N HIS A 878 -13.90 -7.10 -33.65
CA HIS A 878 -12.74 -7.86 -33.20
C HIS A 878 -13.21 -9.20 -32.65
N SER A 879 -12.46 -10.26 -32.92
CA SER A 879 -12.78 -11.62 -32.48
C SER A 879 -11.55 -12.32 -31.93
N MET A 880 -11.71 -13.06 -30.83
CA MET A 880 -10.63 -13.79 -30.20
C MET A 880 -11.08 -15.19 -29.76
N VAL A 881 -10.21 -16.18 -29.95
CA VAL A 881 -10.37 -17.49 -29.34
C VAL A 881 -9.78 -17.50 -27.94
N LEU A 882 -10.58 -17.93 -26.97
CA LEU A 882 -10.18 -18.18 -25.60
C LEU A 882 -10.28 -19.68 -25.32
N SER A 883 -9.14 -20.30 -25.06
CA SER A 883 -9.01 -21.74 -24.80
C SER A 883 -8.22 -21.96 -23.52
N PHE A 884 -8.81 -22.70 -22.59
CA PHE A 884 -8.26 -23.00 -21.28
C PHE A 884 -8.38 -24.49 -20.98
N GLY A 885 -7.24 -25.13 -20.73
CA GLY A 885 -7.18 -26.54 -20.37
C GLY A 885 -7.94 -27.45 -21.32
N LYS A 886 -8.72 -28.37 -20.76
CA LYS A 886 -9.56 -29.35 -21.44
C LYS A 886 -10.93 -28.82 -21.85
N ALA A 887 -11.33 -27.62 -21.42
CA ALA A 887 -12.62 -27.07 -21.79
C ALA A 887 -12.66 -26.79 -23.30
N PRO A 888 -13.83 -26.90 -23.95
CA PRO A 888 -14.00 -26.37 -25.29
C PRO A 888 -13.58 -24.90 -25.35
N ALA A 889 -13.03 -24.48 -26.48
CA ALA A 889 -12.69 -23.08 -26.68
C ALA A 889 -13.98 -22.23 -26.77
N THR A 890 -13.87 -20.95 -26.47
CA THR A 890 -14.89 -19.95 -26.73
C THR A 890 -14.38 -18.96 -27.77
N VAL A 891 -15.29 -18.43 -28.58
CA VAL A 891 -14.98 -17.29 -29.47
C VAL A 891 -15.72 -16.08 -28.94
N TYR A 892 -14.96 -15.08 -28.51
CA TYR A 892 -15.48 -13.81 -28.04
C TYR A 892 -15.34 -12.77 -29.16
N THR A 893 -16.45 -12.14 -29.53
CA THR A 893 -16.53 -11.13 -30.59
C THR A 893 -17.21 -9.88 -30.07
N TYR A 894 -16.67 -8.71 -30.38
CA TYR A 894 -17.28 -7.42 -30.05
C TYR A 894 -17.21 -6.43 -31.21
N CYS A 895 -18.16 -5.51 -31.27
CA CYS A 895 -18.16 -4.40 -32.22
C CYS A 895 -17.63 -3.12 -31.55
N VAL A 896 -16.77 -2.39 -32.27
CA VAL A 896 -16.20 -1.12 -31.82
C VAL A 896 -17.22 0.03 -31.95
N ALA A 897 -18.21 -0.12 -32.84
CA ALA A 897 -19.24 0.87 -33.10
C ALA A 897 -20.29 0.92 -31.98
N ASP A 898 -20.84 2.13 -31.77
CA ASP A 898 -21.85 2.40 -30.75
C ASP A 898 -23.27 2.42 -31.31
N GLU A 899 -24.24 2.63 -30.42
CA GLU A 899 -25.66 2.70 -30.76
C GLU A 899 -26.03 3.85 -31.71
N GLN A 900 -25.14 4.83 -31.92
CA GLN A 900 -25.38 5.96 -32.83
C GLN A 900 -25.09 5.59 -34.29
N THR A 901 -24.22 4.62 -34.51
CA THR A 901 -23.72 4.24 -35.84
C THR A 901 -24.13 2.83 -36.25
N VAL A 902 -24.50 1.99 -35.29
CA VAL A 902 -25.01 0.63 -35.49
C VAL A 902 -26.27 0.49 -34.64
N ARG A 903 -27.33 -0.08 -35.22
CA ARG A 903 -28.57 -0.41 -34.49
C ARG A 903 -28.59 -1.87 -34.05
N LYS A 904 -27.99 -2.76 -34.85
CA LYS A 904 -28.06 -4.22 -34.66
C LYS A 904 -26.82 -4.89 -35.24
N VAL A 905 -26.32 -5.91 -34.55
CA VAL A 905 -25.25 -6.79 -35.03
C VAL A 905 -25.77 -8.21 -35.09
N LEU A 906 -25.45 -8.92 -36.18
CA LEU A 906 -25.73 -10.33 -36.35
C LEU A 906 -24.41 -11.09 -36.51
N LEU A 907 -24.25 -12.16 -35.75
CA LEU A 907 -23.13 -13.09 -35.92
C LEU A 907 -23.68 -14.43 -36.40
N THR A 908 -23.23 -14.89 -37.57
CA THR A 908 -23.63 -16.17 -38.14
C THR A 908 -22.46 -17.14 -38.20
N TYR A 909 -22.61 -18.34 -37.65
CA TYR A 909 -21.60 -19.39 -37.68
C TYR A 909 -22.22 -20.76 -37.96
N LEU A 910 -21.40 -21.73 -38.38
CA LEU A 910 -21.83 -23.12 -38.52
C LEU A 910 -21.60 -23.87 -37.20
N ALA A 911 -22.68 -24.39 -36.62
CA ALA A 911 -22.60 -25.27 -35.47
C ALA A 911 -21.96 -26.63 -35.83
N PRO A 912 -21.49 -27.42 -34.84
CA PRO A 912 -20.88 -28.73 -35.10
C PRO A 912 -21.76 -29.72 -35.87
N ASP A 913 -23.09 -29.56 -35.81
CA ASP A 913 -24.07 -30.36 -36.56
C ASP A 913 -24.27 -29.88 -38.02
N GLY A 914 -23.49 -28.89 -38.46
CA GLY A 914 -23.53 -28.32 -39.81
C GLY A 914 -24.64 -27.27 -40.01
N LYS A 915 -25.44 -26.96 -38.99
CA LYS A 915 -26.52 -25.95 -39.12
C LYS A 915 -25.96 -24.53 -38.96
N SER A 916 -26.50 -23.62 -39.76
CA SER A 916 -26.25 -22.19 -39.61
C SER A 916 -26.98 -21.66 -38.39
N VAL A 917 -26.24 -21.04 -37.47
CA VAL A 917 -26.75 -20.38 -36.27
C VAL A 917 -26.49 -18.89 -36.40
N THR A 918 -27.53 -18.07 -36.25
CA THR A 918 -27.42 -16.60 -36.24
C THR A 918 -27.79 -16.05 -34.87
N LEU A 919 -26.83 -15.39 -34.23
CA LEU A 919 -27.02 -14.62 -33.00
C LEU A 919 -27.32 -13.16 -33.37
N THR A 920 -28.13 -12.48 -32.56
CA THR A 920 -28.51 -11.07 -32.76
C THR A 920 -28.33 -10.31 -31.47
N ASP A 921 -27.67 -9.15 -31.55
CA ASP A 921 -27.59 -8.17 -30.47
C ASP A 921 -28.11 -6.81 -30.96
N THR A 922 -28.99 -6.20 -30.16
CA THR A 922 -29.66 -4.93 -30.43
C THR A 922 -29.41 -3.88 -29.35
N SER A 923 -28.53 -4.16 -28.39
CA SER A 923 -28.29 -3.27 -27.26
C SER A 923 -26.80 -3.09 -27.03
N TYR A 924 -26.32 -1.86 -27.19
CA TYR A 924 -24.93 -1.53 -26.92
C TYR A 924 -24.57 -1.76 -25.44
N PRO A 925 -23.40 -2.37 -25.13
CA PRO A 925 -22.33 -2.81 -26.03
C PRO A 925 -22.64 -4.11 -26.80
N TYR A 926 -22.34 -4.13 -28.10
CA TYR A 926 -22.61 -5.29 -28.98
C TYR A 926 -21.55 -6.38 -28.84
N GLU A 927 -21.90 -7.51 -28.24
CA GLU A 927 -20.95 -8.55 -27.87
C GLU A 927 -21.53 -9.96 -28.01
N PHE A 928 -20.68 -10.92 -28.40
CA PHE A 928 -21.04 -12.33 -28.55
C PHE A 928 -19.99 -13.22 -27.90
N THR A 929 -20.45 -14.19 -27.13
CA THR A 929 -19.62 -15.26 -26.58
C THR A 929 -20.16 -16.58 -27.10
N ILE A 930 -19.42 -17.20 -28.02
CA ILE A 930 -19.82 -18.46 -28.66
C ILE A 930 -19.15 -19.59 -27.88
N PRO A 931 -19.92 -20.44 -27.17
CA PRO A 931 -19.36 -21.53 -26.40
C PRO A 931 -19.06 -22.75 -27.29
N GLN A 932 -18.32 -23.71 -26.73
CA GLN A 932 -18.19 -25.06 -27.28
C GLN A 932 -17.51 -25.16 -28.66
N VAL A 933 -16.59 -24.25 -28.96
CA VAL A 933 -15.78 -24.31 -30.19
C VAL A 933 -14.74 -25.40 -30.06
N ALA A 934 -14.77 -26.35 -31.01
CA ALA A 934 -13.84 -27.46 -31.03
C ALA A 934 -12.41 -26.92 -31.27
N PRO A 935 -11.48 -27.12 -30.32
CA PRO A 935 -10.11 -26.60 -30.38
C PRO A 935 -9.26 -27.25 -31.47
N THR A 936 -9.78 -28.29 -32.13
CA THR A 936 -9.11 -29.06 -33.18
C THR A 936 -9.67 -28.79 -34.58
N GLN A 937 -10.69 -27.94 -34.73
CA GLN A 937 -11.32 -27.64 -36.02
C GLN A 937 -11.31 -26.14 -36.31
N PRO A 938 -11.14 -25.72 -37.59
CA PRO A 938 -11.32 -24.33 -37.94
C PRO A 938 -12.74 -23.84 -37.61
N PHE A 939 -12.84 -22.64 -37.05
CA PHE A 939 -14.12 -22.00 -36.75
C PHE A 939 -14.39 -20.87 -37.75
N SER A 940 -15.44 -21.03 -38.56
CA SER A 940 -15.85 -20.07 -39.58
C SER A 940 -17.12 -19.36 -39.20
N PHE A 941 -17.14 -18.04 -39.34
CA PHE A 941 -18.29 -17.19 -39.02
C PHE A 941 -18.29 -15.93 -39.90
N SER A 942 -19.43 -15.25 -39.99
CA SER A 942 -19.56 -13.94 -40.61
C SER A 942 -20.32 -13.00 -39.70
N ILE A 943 -20.05 -11.70 -39.84
CA ILE A 943 -20.71 -10.66 -39.06
C ILE A 943 -21.41 -9.71 -40.01
N THR A 944 -22.64 -9.33 -39.66
CA THR A 944 -23.40 -8.30 -40.35
C THR A 944 -23.77 -7.21 -39.36
N VAL A 945 -23.44 -5.96 -39.67
CA VAL A 945 -23.86 -4.79 -38.90
C VAL A 945 -24.93 -4.03 -39.69
N GLU A 946 -26.03 -3.68 -39.02
CA GLU A 946 -27.12 -2.86 -39.55
C GLU A 946 -26.99 -1.45 -38.97
N ALA A 947 -26.80 -0.46 -39.84
CA ALA A 947 -26.81 0.95 -39.48
C ALA A 947 -28.24 1.43 -39.14
N PRO A 948 -28.40 2.57 -38.42
CA PRO A 948 -29.73 3.11 -38.10
C PRO A 948 -30.62 3.38 -39.31
N ASP A 949 -30.05 3.67 -40.48
CA ASP A 949 -30.76 3.87 -41.76
C ASP A 949 -31.11 2.57 -42.50
N GLY A 950 -30.78 1.41 -41.93
CA GLY A 950 -31.03 0.08 -42.49
C GLY A 950 -29.95 -0.45 -43.42
N GLN A 951 -28.86 0.30 -43.66
CA GLN A 951 -27.74 -0.21 -44.47
C GLN A 951 -27.03 -1.37 -43.78
N LEU A 952 -26.78 -2.45 -44.54
CA LEU A 952 -26.08 -3.64 -44.07
C LEU A 952 -24.64 -3.66 -44.55
N ARG A 953 -23.70 -3.89 -43.63
CA ARG A 953 -22.30 -4.21 -43.96
C ARG A 953 -22.00 -5.60 -43.44
N THR A 954 -21.54 -6.49 -44.31
CA THR A 954 -21.25 -7.89 -43.97
C THR A 954 -19.78 -8.19 -44.21
N SER A 955 -19.13 -8.81 -43.23
CA SER A 955 -17.75 -9.25 -43.33
C SER A 955 -17.61 -10.35 -44.38
N LYS A 956 -16.39 -10.54 -44.91
CA LYS A 956 -16.04 -11.82 -45.54
C LYS A 956 -16.07 -12.92 -44.47
N PRO A 957 -16.19 -14.22 -44.84
CA PRO A 957 -16.06 -15.31 -43.88
C PRO A 957 -14.75 -15.19 -43.09
N LEU A 958 -14.87 -15.02 -41.78
CA LEU A 958 -13.79 -14.97 -40.82
C LEU A 958 -13.45 -16.39 -40.37
N LEU A 959 -12.16 -16.68 -40.26
CA LEU A 959 -11.67 -18.04 -40.01
C LEU A 959 -10.61 -18.06 -38.92
N LEU A 960 -10.94 -18.68 -37.79
CA LEU A 960 -9.99 -18.98 -36.71
C LEU A 960 -9.48 -20.41 -36.90
N LYS A 961 -8.16 -20.62 -36.82
CA LYS A 961 -7.52 -21.91 -37.14
C LYS A 961 -6.74 -22.48 -35.94
N PRO A 962 -6.96 -23.76 -35.59
CA PRO A 962 -6.17 -24.52 -34.63
C PRO A 962 -4.68 -24.62 -34.93
#